data_AF-A0A178BFK6-F1
#
_entry.id   AF-A0A178BFK6-F1
#
_cell.length_a   1.000
_cell.length_b   1.000
_cell.length_c   1.000
_cell.angle_alpha   90.00
_cell.angle_beta   90.00
_cell.angle_gamma   90.00
#
_symmetry.space_group_name_H-M   'P 1'
#
loop_
_entity.id
_entity.type
_entity.pdbx_description
1 polymer ?
#
loop_
_entity_poly.entity_id
_entity_poly.type
_entity_poly.pdbx_seq_one_letter_code
_entity_poly.pdbx_strand_id
1 'polypeptide(L)'
;MNQHASGAMDPWEAVKPILADLWLTEKWELERIVREMRTYHNFYRVRVDSERQYKHQFSIWGWSKNVRKADIAKAIKHCKSRVAAGKASSQVIAKGKRVDSQKIRRALKEEIRAIAESIVLVRNQVTAIDRDVLPFTNSFDIEVKTPSATASPNAAPSPTTQVTKHLIMVERARMFARGQHEQLLKLLNGDERRILSDWLYQYWFFCFKTAKHWGKGPMNWTAQLLRFDEYKSATPPSLPGTPHDMAYPVAPQEIDELTPSHLCRWYIHVLEQEYEALVGDVEEPSAFTQHNPDDDSTWPRWLASEHKNPLQSRFRDALEHNDFSPTPILTLPIAIPQIAQAADTERSDELLLESLGFSIMSRNIDQINTIFDRLQKMNISIGSLHPFHLATSFLDGSKSCCNVFLTLATCITGSQVHEMYINEHGHTVLDNLWITIIKSHTSASPGVVDNDFRNFTRFVGEEVDICGRWDADSACVRQLHARGSPSMPSSWKHKFCNTSVQTIYHCIHIMLGHMPTRLVMETPSGLYLRRCFDPECGKKLQLSSLHALVMTAYQLAIKGRDDEDLFGVLACALCLISGGFDPSEKAEVSVTALLSLPPLIECDHEELTAADLAENIMVMTAFQDLAPRIKTGWAVLTGVLRRCEVAHIQGQSDEDQSHVGHAERQTDANTFMGCTEPRRSMLFNHDDDFDPPLCFVVQKRLGMLWSSVQAEVLSYRRLEHGAPWTSPNFSMVTLQEQLEKGEELTVGYVAHNLLKAHCACHSYGTYMPPLLDDAIDPDLANLDVWDRATYGVLIEP
;
A
#
# COMPACT_ATOMS: atom_id res chain seq x y z
N MET A 1 -77.05 23.21 57.82
CA MET A 1 -76.26 24.44 57.58
C MET A 1 -75.36 24.14 56.39
N ASN A 2 -75.85 24.40 55.18
CA ASN A 2 -75.50 25.52 54.28
C ASN A 2 -74.11 25.35 53.64
N GLN A 3 -73.87 25.48 52.34
CA GLN A 3 -74.67 25.69 51.12
C GLN A 3 -73.67 25.54 49.94
N HIS A 4 -74.12 24.96 48.82
CA HIS A 4 -73.69 25.10 47.41
C HIS A 4 -72.21 25.15 46.95
N ALA A 5 -71.95 24.30 45.95
CA ALA A 5 -70.82 24.31 45.03
C ALA A 5 -70.69 25.61 44.21
N SER A 6 -69.44 26.02 43.96
CA SER A 6 -69.05 26.90 42.85
C SER A 6 -67.61 26.56 42.46
N GLY A 7 -67.45 25.73 41.42
CA GLY A 7 -66.17 25.57 40.73
C GLY A 7 -65.87 26.85 39.95
N ALA A 8 -65.08 27.76 40.55
CA ALA A 8 -64.55 28.91 39.83
C ALA A 8 -63.39 28.43 38.95
N MET A 9 -63.59 28.40 37.63
CA MET A 9 -62.50 28.26 36.66
C MET A 9 -61.44 29.33 36.94
N ASP A 10 -60.16 28.95 36.93
CA ASP A 10 -59.05 29.91 36.99
C ASP A 10 -59.27 30.98 35.90
N PRO A 11 -59.38 32.28 36.26
CA PRO A 11 -59.60 33.36 35.30
C PRO A 11 -58.57 33.38 34.17
N TRP A 12 -57.35 32.89 34.40
CA TRP A 12 -56.34 32.75 33.36
C TRP A 12 -56.71 31.70 32.31
N GLU A 13 -57.33 30.59 32.71
CA GLU A 13 -57.77 29.54 31.77
C GLU A 13 -58.96 30.02 30.91
N ALA A 14 -59.80 30.92 31.41
CA ALA A 14 -60.90 31.52 30.65
C ALA A 14 -60.42 32.44 29.50
N VAL A 15 -59.32 33.17 29.69
CA VAL A 15 -58.73 34.06 28.67
C VAL A 15 -57.62 33.42 27.85
N LYS A 16 -57.23 32.20 28.19
CA LYS A 16 -56.19 31.42 27.51
C LYS A 16 -56.36 31.32 25.99
N PRO A 17 -57.54 31.01 25.41
CA PRO A 17 -57.67 30.93 23.95
C PRO A 17 -57.42 32.29 23.26
N ILE A 18 -57.88 33.40 23.85
CA ILE A 18 -57.67 34.75 23.32
C ILE A 18 -56.18 35.14 23.40
N LEU A 19 -55.55 34.91 24.55
CA LEU A 19 -54.13 35.18 24.72
C LEU A 19 -53.24 34.30 23.85
N ALA A 20 -53.63 33.04 23.61
CA ALA A 20 -52.93 32.15 22.71
C ALA A 20 -52.93 32.70 21.28
N ASP A 21 -54.08 33.20 20.82
CA ASP A 21 -54.21 33.74 19.47
C ASP A 21 -53.40 35.03 19.28
N LEU A 22 -53.56 35.98 20.21
CA LEU A 22 -52.83 37.26 20.18
C LEU A 22 -51.30 37.08 20.30
N TRP A 23 -50.84 36.17 21.17
CA TRP A 23 -49.41 35.98 21.46
C TRP A 23 -48.70 35.05 20.46
N LEU A 24 -49.34 33.95 20.05
CA LEU A 24 -48.72 32.89 19.23
C LEU A 24 -49.10 32.99 17.75
N THR A 25 -50.36 33.30 17.41
CA THR A 25 -50.84 33.40 16.02
C THR A 25 -50.52 34.78 15.44
N GLU A 26 -50.99 35.85 16.08
CA GLU A 26 -50.83 37.22 15.58
C GLU A 26 -49.50 37.88 15.99
N LYS A 27 -48.75 37.25 16.90
CA LYS A 27 -47.41 37.66 17.36
C LYS A 27 -47.33 39.05 18.02
N TRP A 28 -48.42 39.58 18.56
CA TRP A 28 -48.47 40.92 19.15
C TRP A 28 -47.46 41.09 20.29
N GLU A 29 -46.89 42.29 20.43
CA GLU A 29 -45.99 42.64 21.55
C GLU A 29 -46.73 42.58 22.89
N LEU A 30 -46.01 42.21 23.96
CA LEU A 30 -46.62 41.95 25.26
C LEU A 30 -47.35 43.19 25.79
N GLU A 31 -46.75 44.37 25.65
CA GLU A 31 -47.35 45.64 26.03
C GLU A 31 -48.69 45.90 25.32
N ARG A 32 -48.76 45.54 24.04
CA ARG A 32 -49.97 45.69 23.22
C ARG A 32 -51.05 44.70 23.66
N ILE A 33 -50.68 43.46 23.96
CA ILE A 33 -51.62 42.44 24.47
C ILE A 33 -52.16 42.85 25.84
N VAL A 34 -51.30 43.30 26.74
CA VAL A 34 -51.71 43.79 28.07
C VAL A 34 -52.69 44.96 27.93
N ARG A 35 -52.47 45.85 26.97
CA ARG A 35 -53.38 46.97 26.66
C ARG A 35 -54.70 46.47 26.09
N GLU A 36 -54.68 45.53 25.16
CA GLU A 36 -55.88 44.95 24.53
C GLU A 36 -56.76 44.21 25.55
N MET A 37 -56.13 43.35 26.35
CA MET A 37 -56.80 42.55 27.38
C MET A 37 -57.42 43.42 28.47
N ARG A 38 -56.80 44.57 28.76
CA ARG A 38 -57.33 45.57 29.68
C ARG A 38 -58.52 46.32 29.09
N THR A 39 -58.41 46.78 27.84
CA THR A 39 -59.39 47.68 27.22
C THR A 39 -60.64 46.95 26.74
N TYR A 40 -60.49 45.77 26.13
CA TYR A 40 -61.59 45.09 25.43
C TYR A 40 -62.07 43.82 26.13
N HIS A 41 -61.21 43.19 26.94
CA HIS A 41 -61.54 41.92 27.62
C HIS A 41 -61.73 42.05 29.13
N ASN A 42 -61.70 43.29 29.67
CA ASN A 42 -61.87 43.60 31.09
C ASN A 42 -61.00 42.74 32.04
N PHE A 43 -59.83 42.30 31.59
CA PHE A 43 -58.93 41.44 32.35
C PHE A 43 -57.96 42.30 33.17
N TYR A 44 -58.45 42.83 34.30
CA TYR A 44 -57.78 43.84 35.14
C TYR A 44 -56.89 43.29 36.26
N ARG A 45 -56.59 41.98 36.30
CA ARG A 45 -55.93 41.35 37.46
C ARG A 45 -54.50 41.84 37.78
N VAL A 46 -53.95 42.81 37.05
CA VAL A 46 -52.56 43.24 37.21
C VAL A 46 -52.42 44.76 37.10
N ARG A 47 -52.25 45.46 38.23
CA ARG A 47 -51.80 46.87 38.27
C ARG A 47 -50.28 46.94 38.19
N VAL A 48 -49.79 48.00 37.52
CA VAL A 48 -48.42 48.57 37.44
C VAL A 48 -47.29 47.55 37.67
N ASP A 49 -46.57 47.20 36.60
CA ASP A 49 -45.56 46.12 36.45
C ASP A 49 -46.10 44.75 35.97
N SER A 50 -47.13 44.81 35.12
CA SER A 50 -47.93 43.67 34.69
C SER A 50 -47.26 42.67 33.75
N GLU A 51 -46.15 43.03 33.12
CA GLU A 51 -45.47 42.12 32.21
C GLU A 51 -44.96 40.86 32.91
N ARG A 52 -44.57 40.94 34.19
CA ARG A 52 -43.98 39.80 34.91
C ARG A 52 -45.00 38.68 35.12
N GLN A 53 -46.25 39.02 35.41
CA GLN A 53 -47.30 38.02 35.64
C GLN A 53 -47.75 37.36 34.33
N TYR A 54 -47.89 38.11 33.23
CA TYR A 54 -48.12 37.51 31.92
C TYR A 54 -46.94 36.66 31.47
N LYS A 55 -45.69 37.11 31.67
CA LYS A 55 -44.48 36.30 31.39
C LYS A 55 -44.45 35.03 32.25
N HIS A 56 -44.84 35.10 33.53
CA HIS A 56 -44.93 33.94 34.41
C HIS A 56 -46.02 32.97 33.94
N GLN A 57 -47.20 33.46 33.60
CA GLN A 57 -48.30 32.62 33.12
C GLN A 57 -48.00 32.01 31.75
N PHE A 58 -47.42 32.77 30.82
CA PHE A 58 -46.92 32.26 29.55
C PHE A 58 -45.83 31.21 29.77
N SER A 59 -45.00 31.35 30.80
CA SER A 59 -44.03 30.32 31.19
C SER A 59 -44.71 29.04 31.70
N ILE A 60 -45.72 29.16 32.58
CA ILE A 60 -46.52 28.04 33.09
C ILE A 60 -47.20 27.28 31.93
N TRP A 61 -47.75 28.01 30.95
CA TRP A 61 -48.37 27.42 29.75
C TRP A 61 -47.36 26.99 28.67
N GLY A 62 -46.06 27.23 28.85
CA GLY A 62 -45.03 26.89 27.87
C GLY A 62 -45.07 27.72 26.57
N TRP A 63 -45.68 28.91 26.60
CA TRP A 63 -45.83 29.81 25.46
C TRP A 63 -44.60 30.70 25.25
N SER A 64 -43.79 30.32 24.28
CA SER A 64 -42.70 31.14 23.76
C SER A 64 -42.94 31.48 22.29
N LYS A 65 -42.67 32.73 21.90
CA LYS A 65 -42.56 33.16 20.50
C LYS A 65 -41.36 32.53 19.78
N ASN A 66 -40.33 32.22 20.57
CA ASN A 66 -39.09 31.63 20.09
C ASN A 66 -39.14 30.11 20.25
N VAL A 67 -38.83 29.39 19.17
CA VAL A 67 -38.60 27.95 19.21
C VAL A 67 -37.35 27.72 20.05
N ARG A 68 -37.41 26.83 21.05
CA ARG A 68 -36.24 26.54 21.90
C ARG A 68 -35.16 25.86 21.05
N LYS A 69 -33.89 26.12 21.36
CA LYS A 69 -32.75 25.48 20.66
C LYS A 69 -32.85 23.93 20.66
N ALA A 70 -33.32 23.35 21.77
CA ALA A 70 -33.57 21.91 21.88
C ALA A 70 -34.67 21.38 20.94
N ASP A 71 -35.71 22.19 20.65
CA ASP A 71 -36.78 21.81 19.73
C ASP A 71 -36.31 21.93 18.26
N ILE A 72 -35.40 22.88 17.95
CA ILE A 72 -34.72 22.99 16.65
C ILE A 72 -33.77 21.79 16.43
N ALA A 73 -33.01 21.38 17.45
CA ALA A 73 -32.12 20.22 17.36
C ALA A 73 -32.91 18.91 17.12
N LYS A 74 -34.06 18.73 17.78
CA LYS A 74 -34.97 17.61 17.49
C LYS A 74 -35.53 17.67 16.07
N ALA A 75 -35.87 18.86 15.58
CA ALA A 75 -36.33 19.06 14.21
C ALA A 75 -35.23 18.70 13.19
N ILE A 76 -33.99 19.08 13.44
CA ILE A 76 -32.82 18.70 12.61
C ILE A 76 -32.64 17.18 12.60
N LYS A 77 -32.67 16.52 13.77
CA LYS A 77 -32.56 15.05 13.87
C LYS A 77 -33.65 14.34 13.06
N HIS A 78 -34.88 14.84 13.13
CA HIS A 78 -36.00 14.30 12.36
C HIS A 78 -35.83 14.55 10.84
N CYS A 79 -35.36 15.73 10.43
CA CYS A 79 -35.03 16.00 9.02
C CYS A 79 -33.96 15.04 8.50
N LYS A 80 -32.87 14.82 9.25
CA LYS A 80 -31.80 13.87 8.89
C LYS A 80 -32.35 12.46 8.68
N SER A 81 -33.15 11.95 9.63
CA SER A 81 -33.75 10.61 9.53
C SER A 81 -34.68 10.47 8.33
N ARG A 82 -35.49 11.49 8.00
CA ARG A 82 -36.37 11.45 6.82
C ARG A 82 -35.61 11.47 5.50
N VAL A 83 -34.55 12.29 5.43
CA VAL A 83 -33.70 12.35 4.23
C VAL A 83 -32.94 11.03 4.03
N ALA A 84 -32.44 10.41 5.09
CA ALA A 84 -31.86 9.07 5.05
C ALA A 84 -32.85 8.00 4.55
N ALA A 85 -34.14 8.16 4.84
CA ALA A 85 -35.22 7.29 4.35
C ALA A 85 -35.73 7.67 2.94
N GLY A 86 -35.06 8.55 2.21
CA GLY A 86 -35.45 8.99 0.86
C GLY A 86 -36.68 9.90 0.80
N LYS A 87 -37.16 10.42 1.94
CA LYS A 87 -38.41 11.19 2.02
C LYS A 87 -38.14 12.70 2.14
N ALA A 88 -38.89 13.50 1.38
CA ALA A 88 -38.86 14.95 1.51
C ALA A 88 -39.32 15.41 2.91
N SER A 89 -38.63 16.41 3.46
CA SER A 89 -39.02 17.08 4.70
C SER A 89 -39.84 18.32 4.35
N SER A 90 -41.16 18.17 4.26
CA SER A 90 -42.08 19.25 3.91
C SER A 90 -42.57 20.04 5.14
N GLN A 91 -42.75 19.40 6.31
CA GLN A 91 -43.21 20.05 7.54
C GLN A 91 -42.68 19.35 8.80
N VAL A 92 -42.15 20.12 9.78
CA VAL A 92 -41.73 19.61 11.10
C VAL A 92 -42.58 20.27 12.19
N ILE A 93 -43.32 19.44 12.94
CA ILE A 93 -44.17 19.87 14.05
C ILE A 93 -43.49 19.46 15.35
N ALA A 94 -43.08 20.43 16.18
CA ALA A 94 -42.52 20.19 17.51
C ALA A 94 -43.52 20.66 18.56
N LYS A 95 -43.98 19.75 19.43
CA LYS A 95 -44.97 20.03 20.51
C LYS A 95 -46.23 20.75 19.99
N GLY A 96 -46.79 20.28 18.88
CA GLY A 96 -47.98 20.88 18.26
C GLY A 96 -47.74 22.22 17.52
N LYS A 97 -46.49 22.73 17.48
CA LYS A 97 -46.13 23.97 16.77
C LYS A 97 -45.36 23.67 15.49
N ARG A 98 -45.74 24.33 14.39
CA ARG A 98 -44.98 24.28 13.12
C ARG A 98 -43.66 25.03 13.32
N VAL A 99 -42.53 24.33 13.17
CA VAL A 99 -41.21 24.96 13.23
C VAL A 99 -40.94 25.65 11.90
N ASP A 100 -40.51 26.91 11.96
CA ASP A 100 -40.17 27.69 10.77
C ASP A 100 -38.99 27.07 10.02
N SER A 101 -39.25 26.69 8.75
CA SER A 101 -38.25 26.13 7.83
C SER A 101 -37.02 27.02 7.63
N GLN A 102 -37.14 28.36 7.75
CA GLN A 102 -36.00 29.27 7.64
C GLN A 102 -35.10 29.20 8.88
N LYS A 103 -35.67 29.04 10.08
CA LYS A 103 -34.90 28.81 11.32
C LYS A 103 -34.18 27.47 11.29
N ILE A 104 -34.83 26.42 10.78
CA ILE A 104 -34.19 25.11 10.57
C ILE A 104 -33.04 25.24 9.57
N ARG A 105 -33.25 25.88 8.40
CA ARG A 105 -32.19 26.08 7.39
C ARG A 105 -31.01 26.88 7.94
N ARG A 106 -31.26 27.94 8.71
CA ARG A 106 -30.18 28.73 9.34
C ARG A 106 -29.36 27.88 10.31
N ALA A 107 -30.03 27.13 11.19
CA ALA A 107 -29.35 26.22 12.12
C ALA A 107 -28.57 25.11 11.40
N LEU A 108 -29.12 24.53 10.32
CA LEU A 108 -28.41 23.57 9.48
C LEU A 108 -27.16 24.19 8.82
N LYS A 109 -27.24 25.43 8.31
CA LYS A 109 -26.09 26.13 7.73
C LYS A 109 -25.01 26.46 8.77
N GLU A 110 -25.41 26.83 9.99
CA GLU A 110 -24.49 27.04 11.12
C GLU A 110 -23.80 25.73 11.52
N GLU A 111 -24.52 24.59 11.57
CA GLU A 111 -23.91 23.27 11.77
C GLU A 111 -22.95 22.89 10.64
N ILE A 112 -23.33 23.10 9.37
CA ILE A 112 -22.44 22.83 8.22
C ILE A 112 -21.13 23.61 8.37
N ARG A 113 -21.20 24.91 8.68
CA ARG A 113 -20.00 25.74 8.84
C ARG A 113 -19.12 25.25 9.99
N ALA A 114 -19.70 24.98 11.15
CA ALA A 114 -18.96 24.50 12.31
C ALA A 114 -18.31 23.12 12.05
N ILE A 115 -18.99 22.23 11.31
CA ILE A 115 -18.42 20.94 10.92
C ILE A 115 -17.29 21.15 9.91
N ALA A 116 -17.50 21.95 8.86
CA ALA A 116 -16.50 22.22 7.83
C ALA A 116 -15.21 22.84 8.40
N GLU A 117 -15.32 23.78 9.34
CA GLU A 117 -14.18 24.36 10.06
C GLU A 117 -13.44 23.34 10.95
N SER A 118 -14.08 22.22 11.32
CA SER A 118 -13.50 21.15 12.14
C SER A 118 -12.96 19.95 11.35
N ILE A 119 -13.04 20.01 10.02
CA ILE A 119 -12.46 18.99 9.14
C ILE A 119 -10.96 19.25 9.09
N VAL A 120 -10.21 18.24 9.52
CA VAL A 120 -8.76 18.21 9.46
C VAL A 120 -8.43 16.87 8.83
N LEU A 121 -7.51 16.86 7.86
CA LEU A 121 -6.91 15.61 7.40
C LEU A 121 -6.02 15.10 8.52
N VAL A 122 -6.41 13.98 9.10
CA VAL A 122 -5.63 13.31 10.13
C VAL A 122 -5.27 11.95 9.58
N ARG A 123 -3.98 11.72 9.36
CA ARG A 123 -3.45 10.37 9.31
C ARG A 123 -3.47 9.83 10.74
N ASN A 124 -4.56 9.14 11.10
CA ASN A 124 -4.53 8.39 12.35
C ASN A 124 -3.36 7.42 12.22
N GLN A 125 -2.43 7.45 13.19
CA GLN A 125 -1.70 6.24 13.53
C GLN A 125 -2.79 5.20 13.81
N VAL A 126 -2.91 4.19 12.96
CA VAL A 126 -3.79 3.03 13.19
C VAL A 126 -3.21 2.31 14.41
N THR A 127 -3.51 2.87 15.58
CA THR A 127 -3.20 2.33 16.89
C THR A 127 -4.36 1.43 17.24
N ALA A 128 -4.09 0.13 17.20
CA ALA A 128 -5.00 -0.95 17.57
C ALA A 128 -6.30 -1.01 16.76
N ILE A 129 -6.31 -1.98 15.82
CA ILE A 129 -7.47 -2.41 15.02
C ILE A 129 -7.85 -1.39 13.94
N ASP A 130 -7.77 -1.83 12.68
CA ASP A 130 -8.47 -1.33 11.48
C ASP A 130 -7.64 -0.52 10.45
N ARG A 131 -7.11 -1.28 9.48
CA ARG A 131 -7.10 -1.03 8.02
C ARG A 131 -6.32 0.15 7.41
N ASP A 132 -5.55 -0.25 6.39
CA ASP A 132 -5.22 0.45 5.14
C ASP A 132 -4.25 1.66 5.23
N VAL A 133 -3.00 1.45 4.83
CA VAL A 133 -2.15 2.51 4.28
C VAL A 133 -2.63 2.81 2.85
N LEU A 134 -3.14 4.03 2.69
CA LEU A 134 -3.79 4.67 1.53
C LEU A 134 -5.26 4.28 1.24
N PRO A 135 -6.20 5.26 1.23
CA PRO A 135 -7.65 5.03 1.30
C PRO A 135 -8.36 4.72 -0.04
N PHE A 136 -7.74 3.94 -0.94
CA PHE A 136 -8.24 3.85 -2.32
C PHE A 136 -8.39 2.45 -2.93
N THR A 137 -8.01 1.36 -2.26
CA THR A 137 -8.22 0.02 -2.85
C THR A 137 -8.66 -1.00 -1.82
N ASN A 138 -9.96 -1.19 -1.68
CA ASN A 138 -10.52 -2.39 -1.08
C ASN A 138 -11.81 -2.78 -1.81
N SER A 139 -11.66 -3.74 -2.73
CA SER A 139 -12.75 -4.49 -3.34
C SER A 139 -13.30 -5.45 -2.28
N PHE A 140 -14.52 -5.22 -1.80
CA PHE A 140 -15.22 -6.18 -0.95
C PHE A 140 -16.46 -6.70 -1.67
N ASP A 141 -16.46 -8.01 -1.92
CA ASP A 141 -17.64 -8.81 -2.21
C ASP A 141 -18.52 -8.92 -0.97
N ILE A 142 -19.64 -8.16 -0.92
CA ILE A 142 -20.73 -8.38 0.03
C ILE A 142 -22.10 -8.18 -0.65
N GLU A 143 -22.87 -9.26 -0.62
CA GLU A 143 -24.23 -9.44 -1.12
C GLU A 143 -25.27 -8.57 -0.36
N VAL A 144 -26.20 -7.92 -1.09
CA VAL A 144 -27.29 -7.12 -0.49
C VAL A 144 -28.63 -7.45 -1.14
N LYS A 145 -29.58 -7.95 -0.34
CA LYS A 145 -30.99 -8.11 -0.74
C LYS A 145 -31.73 -6.77 -0.72
N THR A 146 -32.23 -6.37 -1.88
CA THR A 146 -33.05 -5.17 -2.10
C THR A 146 -34.52 -5.41 -1.73
N PRO A 147 -35.22 -4.43 -1.16
CA PRO A 147 -36.65 -4.25 -1.41
C PRO A 147 -36.89 -3.12 -2.41
N SER A 148 -37.79 -3.36 -3.36
CA SER A 148 -38.16 -2.48 -4.47
C SER A 148 -38.57 -1.07 -4.04
N ALA A 149 -38.02 -0.06 -4.72
CA ALA A 149 -38.47 1.32 -4.66
C ALA A 149 -39.44 1.60 -5.81
N THR A 150 -40.75 1.63 -5.55
CA THR A 150 -41.67 2.34 -6.43
C THR A 150 -41.58 3.84 -6.12
N ALA A 151 -40.83 4.58 -6.93
CA ALA A 151 -40.80 6.04 -6.89
C ALA A 151 -41.90 6.63 -7.80
N SER A 152 -42.70 7.53 -7.25
CA SER A 152 -43.74 8.29 -7.96
C SER A 152 -43.16 9.58 -8.58
N PRO A 153 -43.64 10.09 -9.74
CA PRO A 153 -42.85 10.94 -10.64
C PRO A 153 -42.79 12.45 -10.35
N ASN A 154 -43.12 12.94 -9.15
CA ASN A 154 -43.25 14.40 -8.90
C ASN A 154 -42.69 14.89 -7.55
N ALA A 155 -41.38 14.75 -7.31
CA ALA A 155 -40.76 15.23 -6.06
C ALA A 155 -39.45 15.99 -6.28
N ALA A 156 -39.54 17.25 -6.74
CA ALA A 156 -38.41 18.17 -6.60
C ALA A 156 -38.09 18.38 -5.10
N PRO A 157 -36.83 18.20 -4.65
CA PRO A 157 -36.50 18.27 -3.23
C PRO A 157 -36.70 19.69 -2.68
N SER A 158 -37.33 19.81 -1.51
CA SER A 158 -37.51 21.11 -0.85
C SER A 158 -36.15 21.76 -0.51
N PRO A 159 -36.03 23.10 -0.44
CA PRO A 159 -34.77 23.76 -0.06
C PRO A 159 -34.19 23.28 1.28
N THR A 160 -35.05 22.90 2.23
CA THR A 160 -34.63 22.28 3.49
C THR A 160 -34.04 20.89 3.26
N THR A 161 -34.65 20.08 2.38
CA THR A 161 -34.13 18.76 2.00
C THR A 161 -32.76 18.86 1.34
N GLN A 162 -32.54 19.85 0.47
CA GLN A 162 -31.22 20.10 -0.15
C GLN A 162 -30.15 20.48 0.89
N VAL A 163 -30.46 21.40 1.81
CA VAL A 163 -29.52 21.79 2.89
C VAL A 163 -29.25 20.62 3.85
N THR A 164 -30.25 19.78 4.14
CA THR A 164 -30.04 18.57 4.96
C THR A 164 -29.19 17.54 4.24
N LYS A 165 -29.38 17.33 2.92
CA LYS A 165 -28.49 16.46 2.13
C LYS A 165 -27.04 16.97 2.17
N HIS A 166 -26.83 18.27 2.00
CA HIS A 166 -25.49 18.86 2.10
C HIS A 166 -24.86 18.65 3.48
N LEU A 167 -25.61 18.81 4.57
CA LEU A 167 -25.11 18.54 5.92
C LEU A 167 -24.66 17.08 6.08
N ILE A 168 -25.43 16.11 5.57
CA ILE A 168 -25.05 14.69 5.60
C ILE A 168 -23.75 14.46 4.82
N MET A 169 -23.60 15.07 3.63
CA MET A 169 -22.38 14.94 2.83
C MET A 169 -21.15 15.54 3.54
N VAL A 170 -21.31 16.63 4.29
CA VAL A 170 -20.22 17.27 5.07
C VAL A 170 -19.88 16.44 6.31
N GLU A 171 -20.87 15.83 6.97
CA GLU A 171 -20.62 14.85 8.05
C GLU A 171 -19.85 13.63 7.53
N ARG A 172 -20.23 13.11 6.36
CA ARG A 172 -19.53 12.00 5.70
C ARG A 172 -18.12 12.40 5.27
N ALA A 173 -17.92 13.62 4.74
CA ALA A 173 -16.59 14.16 4.41
C ALA A 173 -15.69 14.27 5.65
N ARG A 174 -16.24 14.68 6.80
CA ARG A 174 -15.51 14.69 8.06
C ARG A 174 -15.12 13.28 8.53
N MET A 175 -16.00 12.29 8.36
CA MET A 175 -15.66 10.89 8.68
C MET A 175 -14.55 10.38 7.78
N PHE A 176 -14.63 10.67 6.47
CA PHE A 176 -13.58 10.34 5.50
C PHE A 176 -12.23 10.97 5.88
N ALA A 177 -12.18 12.28 6.09
CA ALA A 177 -10.96 13.01 6.44
C ALA A 177 -10.30 12.57 7.76
N ARG A 178 -11.05 11.91 8.64
CA ARG A 178 -10.59 11.38 9.94
C ARG A 178 -10.26 9.88 9.91
N GLY A 179 -10.25 9.24 8.74
CA GLY A 179 -9.99 7.81 8.61
C GLY A 179 -11.11 6.90 9.15
N GLN A 180 -12.33 7.42 9.36
CA GLN A 180 -13.45 6.64 9.92
C GLN A 180 -14.19 5.83 8.82
N HIS A 181 -13.42 5.09 8.01
CA HIS A 181 -13.91 4.47 6.77
C HIS A 181 -15.00 3.43 7.01
N GLU A 182 -14.86 2.56 8.01
CA GLU A 182 -15.92 1.59 8.33
C GLU A 182 -17.25 2.25 8.71
N GLN A 183 -17.19 3.33 9.49
CA GLN A 183 -18.38 4.06 9.91
C GLN A 183 -19.02 4.73 8.69
N LEU A 184 -18.20 5.32 7.81
CA LEU A 184 -18.66 5.89 6.55
C LEU A 184 -19.35 4.83 5.68
N LEU A 185 -18.71 3.68 5.44
CA LEU A 185 -19.24 2.60 4.60
C LEU A 185 -20.57 2.05 5.14
N LYS A 186 -20.71 1.92 6.47
CA LYS A 186 -21.98 1.54 7.12
C LYS A 186 -23.12 2.53 6.83
N LEU A 187 -22.82 3.79 6.53
CA LEU A 187 -23.80 4.83 6.21
C LEU A 187 -24.11 4.98 4.71
N LEU A 188 -23.33 4.36 3.83
CA LEU A 188 -23.53 4.40 2.38
C LEU A 188 -24.35 3.20 1.93
N ASN A 189 -25.32 3.42 1.03
CA ASN A 189 -26.00 2.33 0.33
C ASN A 189 -25.12 1.72 -0.79
N GLY A 190 -25.55 0.62 -1.41
CA GLY A 190 -24.76 -0.10 -2.42
C GLY A 190 -24.33 0.78 -3.61
N ASP A 191 -25.23 1.60 -4.14
CA ASP A 191 -24.92 2.51 -5.25
C ASP A 191 -23.97 3.63 -4.82
N GLU A 192 -24.17 4.21 -3.64
CA GLU A 192 -23.28 5.24 -3.08
C GLU A 192 -21.87 4.67 -2.84
N ARG A 193 -21.74 3.43 -2.37
CA ARG A 193 -20.46 2.76 -2.19
C ARG A 193 -19.74 2.56 -3.51
N ARG A 194 -20.45 2.08 -4.54
CA ARG A 194 -19.89 1.90 -5.88
C ARG A 194 -19.42 3.23 -6.47
N ILE A 195 -20.27 4.26 -6.48
CA ILE A 195 -19.93 5.59 -7.00
C ILE A 195 -18.71 6.16 -6.28
N LEU A 196 -18.66 6.04 -4.95
CA LEU A 196 -17.51 6.50 -4.18
C LEU A 196 -16.26 5.69 -4.51
N SER A 197 -16.35 4.36 -4.57
CA SER A 197 -15.22 3.47 -4.89
C SER A 197 -14.64 3.76 -6.28
N ASP A 198 -15.49 3.92 -7.30
CA ASP A 198 -15.06 4.23 -8.66
C ASP A 198 -14.35 5.59 -8.72
N TRP A 199 -14.91 6.59 -8.03
CA TRP A 199 -14.32 7.93 -7.95
C TRP A 199 -12.97 7.92 -7.21
N LEU A 200 -12.89 7.18 -6.10
CA LEU A 200 -11.68 6.99 -5.31
C LEU A 200 -10.58 6.35 -6.17
N TYR A 201 -10.87 5.26 -6.89
CA TYR A 201 -9.92 4.65 -7.82
C TYR A 201 -9.46 5.63 -8.91
N GLN A 202 -10.38 6.39 -9.50
CA GLN A 202 -10.04 7.39 -10.52
C GLN A 202 -9.10 8.48 -9.97
N TYR A 203 -9.31 8.92 -8.73
CA TYR A 203 -8.44 9.90 -8.08
C TYR A 203 -7.06 9.32 -7.78
N TRP A 204 -7.02 8.09 -7.26
CA TRP A 204 -5.75 7.37 -7.04
C TRP A 204 -4.97 7.21 -8.35
N PHE A 205 -5.62 6.80 -9.43
CA PHE A 205 -4.99 6.62 -10.73
C PHE A 205 -4.50 7.95 -11.31
N PHE A 206 -5.28 9.02 -11.14
CA PHE A 206 -4.85 10.38 -11.47
C PHE A 206 -3.57 10.75 -10.70
N CYS A 207 -3.54 10.57 -9.38
CA CYS A 207 -2.37 10.89 -8.55
C CYS A 207 -1.14 10.07 -8.97
N PHE A 208 -1.33 8.76 -9.18
CA PHE A 208 -0.29 7.85 -9.64
C PHE A 208 0.29 8.30 -10.99
N LYS A 209 -0.56 8.55 -12.00
CA LYS A 209 -0.11 8.95 -13.34
C LYS A 209 0.53 10.34 -13.33
N THR A 210 -0.03 11.25 -12.54
CA THR A 210 0.53 12.60 -12.38
C THR A 210 1.92 12.55 -11.75
N ALA A 211 2.11 11.78 -10.66
CA ALA A 211 3.41 11.62 -10.01
C ALA A 211 4.43 10.92 -10.92
N LYS A 212 4.01 9.85 -11.61
CA LYS A 212 4.86 9.06 -12.53
C LYS A 212 5.49 9.91 -13.62
N HIS A 213 4.73 10.84 -14.19
CA HIS A 213 5.18 11.68 -15.30
C HIS A 213 5.50 13.10 -14.85
N TRP A 214 5.53 13.39 -13.54
CA TRP A 214 5.79 14.73 -13.07
C TRP A 214 7.17 15.22 -13.54
N GLY A 215 7.19 16.37 -14.23
CA GLY A 215 8.37 16.92 -14.90
C GLY A 215 8.46 16.65 -16.40
N LYS A 216 7.54 15.86 -16.98
CA LYS A 216 7.43 15.62 -18.44
C LYS A 216 5.98 15.41 -18.90
N GLY A 217 5.70 15.61 -20.19
CA GLY A 217 4.38 15.29 -20.77
C GLY A 217 3.25 16.25 -20.35
N PRO A 218 1.97 15.79 -20.31
CA PRO A 218 0.85 16.66 -19.96
C PRO A 218 0.87 17.13 -18.50
N MET A 219 0.71 18.44 -18.27
CA MET A 219 0.60 19.01 -16.91
C MET A 219 -0.78 18.82 -16.27
N ASN A 220 -1.82 18.67 -17.09
CA ASN A 220 -3.20 18.52 -16.63
C ASN A 220 -3.75 17.20 -17.17
N TRP A 221 -4.15 16.31 -16.27
CA TRP A 221 -4.79 15.04 -16.61
C TRP A 221 -6.30 15.15 -16.45
N THR A 222 -7.02 15.07 -17.56
CA THR A 222 -8.49 15.02 -17.58
C THR A 222 -8.99 13.58 -17.68
N ALA A 223 -10.26 13.33 -17.38
CA ALA A 223 -10.88 12.01 -17.55
C ALA A 223 -10.67 11.41 -18.95
N GLN A 224 -10.67 12.26 -19.98
CA GLN A 224 -10.44 11.88 -21.38
C GLN A 224 -8.98 11.47 -21.61
N LEU A 225 -8.00 12.26 -21.13
CA LEU A 225 -6.58 11.93 -21.24
C LEU A 225 -6.21 10.68 -20.42
N LEU A 226 -6.93 10.46 -19.32
CA LEU A 226 -6.82 9.23 -18.53
C LEU A 226 -7.54 8.06 -19.19
N ARG A 227 -8.30 8.26 -20.27
CA ARG A 227 -9.00 7.21 -21.04
C ARG A 227 -9.99 6.40 -20.20
N PHE A 228 -10.62 6.98 -19.18
CA PHE A 228 -11.58 6.25 -18.34
C PHE A 228 -12.80 5.75 -19.12
N ASP A 229 -13.14 6.38 -20.24
CA ASP A 229 -14.26 5.97 -21.10
C ASP A 229 -14.04 4.63 -21.81
N GLU A 230 -12.78 4.22 -22.03
CA GLU A 230 -12.44 2.98 -22.73
C GLU A 230 -12.53 1.75 -21.83
N TYR A 231 -12.44 1.95 -20.51
CA TYR A 231 -12.41 0.89 -19.50
C TYR A 231 -13.72 0.83 -18.72
N LYS A 232 -14.86 1.04 -19.39
CA LYS A 232 -16.19 0.89 -18.77
C LYS A 232 -16.58 -0.57 -18.73
N SER A 233 -17.07 -1.05 -17.57
CA SER A 233 -17.60 -2.42 -17.47
C SER A 233 -18.74 -2.61 -18.48
N ALA A 234 -18.51 -3.48 -19.47
CA ALA A 234 -19.55 -3.96 -20.35
C ALA A 234 -20.43 -4.92 -19.54
N THR A 235 -21.57 -4.41 -19.07
CA THR A 235 -22.67 -5.16 -18.43
C THR A 235 -22.45 -5.50 -16.94
N PRO A 236 -23.46 -5.27 -16.07
CA PRO A 236 -23.41 -5.76 -14.69
C PRO A 236 -23.37 -7.29 -14.68
N PRO A 237 -22.50 -7.94 -13.87
CA PRO A 237 -22.63 -9.36 -13.64
C PRO A 237 -24.01 -9.65 -13.05
N SER A 238 -24.80 -10.47 -13.74
CA SER A 238 -26.02 -11.05 -13.20
C SER A 238 -25.65 -11.89 -11.97
N LEU A 239 -26.15 -11.49 -10.81
CA LEU A 239 -25.96 -12.20 -9.54
C LEU A 239 -26.51 -13.64 -9.66
N PRO A 240 -25.80 -14.67 -9.18
CA PRO A 240 -26.38 -16.00 -9.01
C PRO A 240 -27.33 -15.96 -7.80
N GLY A 241 -28.64 -15.82 -8.04
CA GLY A 241 -29.61 -15.82 -6.94
C GLY A 241 -31.07 -15.46 -7.23
N THR A 242 -31.42 -15.02 -8.44
CA THR A 242 -32.83 -14.77 -8.81
C THR A 242 -33.31 -15.79 -9.83
N PRO A 243 -34.27 -16.68 -9.48
CA PRO A 243 -34.96 -17.48 -10.48
C PRO A 243 -35.87 -16.56 -11.29
N HIS A 244 -35.69 -16.59 -12.61
CA HIS A 244 -36.42 -15.84 -13.65
C HIS A 244 -35.79 -14.52 -14.06
N ASP A 245 -34.84 -14.62 -14.99
CA ASP A 245 -34.97 -13.91 -16.27
C ASP A 245 -34.22 -14.70 -17.35
N MET A 246 -34.93 -15.10 -18.41
CA MET A 246 -34.33 -15.79 -19.55
C MET A 246 -33.53 -14.76 -20.36
N ALA A 247 -32.21 -14.76 -20.17
CA ALA A 247 -31.29 -14.01 -21.01
C ALA A 247 -31.21 -14.69 -22.39
N TYR A 248 -31.54 -13.95 -23.45
CA TYR A 248 -31.11 -14.30 -24.81
C TYR A 248 -29.58 -14.18 -24.87
N PRO A 249 -28.86 -15.18 -25.41
CA PRO A 249 -27.43 -15.09 -25.56
C PRO A 249 -27.10 -14.07 -26.64
N VAL A 250 -26.65 -12.88 -26.24
CA VAL A 250 -25.82 -12.04 -27.10
C VAL A 250 -24.45 -12.70 -27.11
N ALA A 251 -23.97 -13.07 -28.30
CA ALA A 251 -22.68 -13.70 -28.48
C ALA A 251 -21.58 -12.89 -27.77
N PRO A 252 -20.61 -13.54 -27.11
CA PRO A 252 -19.45 -12.85 -26.59
C PRO A 252 -18.77 -12.17 -27.77
N GLN A 253 -18.68 -10.84 -27.75
CA GLN A 253 -17.63 -10.20 -28.55
C GLN A 253 -16.32 -10.68 -27.94
N GLU A 254 -15.61 -11.53 -28.69
CA GLU A 254 -14.20 -11.83 -28.50
C GLU A 254 -13.43 -10.50 -28.56
N ILE A 255 -13.34 -9.80 -27.43
CA ILE A 255 -12.31 -8.80 -27.23
C ILE A 255 -11.12 -9.61 -26.73
N ASP A 256 -10.10 -9.77 -27.57
CA ASP A 256 -8.81 -10.36 -27.22
C ASP A 256 -8.43 -9.93 -25.79
N GLU A 257 -8.22 -10.90 -24.90
CA GLU A 257 -7.76 -10.60 -23.56
C GLU A 257 -6.37 -9.96 -23.67
N LEU A 258 -6.26 -8.68 -23.31
CA LEU A 258 -4.96 -8.01 -23.20
C LEU A 258 -4.20 -8.68 -22.06
N THR A 259 -3.40 -9.69 -22.36
CA THR A 259 -2.51 -10.35 -21.42
C THR A 259 -1.10 -9.76 -21.51
N PRO A 260 -0.40 -9.55 -20.40
CA PRO A 260 1.00 -9.15 -20.43
C PRO A 260 1.86 -10.26 -21.06
N SER A 261 3.01 -9.88 -21.62
CA SER A 261 4.02 -10.84 -22.05
C SER A 261 4.50 -11.68 -20.88
N HIS A 262 4.80 -12.97 -21.11
CA HIS A 262 5.47 -13.81 -20.11
C HIS A 262 6.98 -13.54 -20.04
N LEU A 263 7.52 -12.75 -20.97
CA LEU A 263 8.94 -12.41 -21.02
C LEU A 263 9.22 -11.16 -20.18
N CYS A 264 10.18 -11.28 -19.27
CA CYS A 264 10.60 -10.20 -18.39
C CYS A 264 11.27 -9.06 -19.17
N ARG A 265 11.24 -7.88 -18.56
CA ARG A 265 12.14 -6.76 -18.88
C ARG A 265 13.24 -6.71 -17.82
N TRP A 266 14.26 -5.88 -18.00
CA TRP A 266 15.36 -5.79 -17.02
C TRP A 266 16.07 -4.46 -17.05
N TYR A 267 16.57 -4.08 -15.89
CA TYR A 267 17.39 -2.91 -15.68
C TYR A 267 18.85 -3.32 -15.48
N ILE A 268 19.75 -2.67 -16.21
CA ILE A 268 21.18 -2.92 -16.19
C ILE A 268 21.83 -1.68 -15.56
N HIS A 269 22.41 -1.87 -14.37
CA HIS A 269 23.19 -0.82 -13.74
C HIS A 269 24.50 -0.64 -14.49
N VAL A 270 24.83 0.62 -14.81
CA VAL A 270 26.07 1.02 -15.45
C VAL A 270 26.77 2.07 -14.59
N LEU A 271 28.10 2.14 -14.70
CA LEU A 271 28.87 3.23 -14.09
C LEU A 271 28.55 4.55 -14.79
N GLU A 272 28.54 5.63 -14.05
CA GLU A 272 28.52 6.96 -14.64
C GLU A 272 29.81 7.14 -15.45
N GLN A 273 29.67 7.31 -16.77
CA GLN A 273 30.80 7.73 -17.59
C GLN A 273 30.72 9.24 -17.74
N GLU A 274 31.81 9.94 -17.37
CA GLU A 274 31.98 11.36 -17.68
C GLU A 274 31.97 11.52 -19.20
N TYR A 275 30.79 11.80 -19.77
CA TYR A 275 30.65 12.10 -21.18
C TYR A 275 30.86 13.60 -21.39
N GLU A 276 32.00 13.98 -21.99
CA GLU A 276 32.12 15.30 -22.60
C GLU A 276 31.21 15.35 -23.82
N ALA A 277 30.06 16.01 -23.67
CA ALA A 277 29.18 16.29 -24.80
C ALA A 277 29.98 16.96 -25.92
N LEU A 278 30.07 16.30 -27.07
CA LEU A 278 30.68 16.88 -28.24
C LEU A 278 29.94 18.20 -28.53
N VAL A 279 30.71 19.29 -28.64
CA VAL A 279 30.21 20.64 -28.95
C VAL A 279 29.55 20.59 -30.34
N GLY A 280 28.28 20.25 -30.39
CA GLY A 280 27.55 19.98 -31.63
C GLY A 280 26.30 19.12 -31.46
N ASP A 281 26.25 18.25 -30.44
CA ASP A 281 25.13 17.31 -30.20
C ASP A 281 24.12 17.83 -29.16
N VAL A 282 23.94 19.15 -29.06
CA VAL A 282 22.66 19.67 -28.57
C VAL A 282 21.71 19.52 -29.74
N GLU A 283 21.10 18.34 -29.88
CA GLU A 283 19.84 18.26 -30.60
C GLU A 283 18.88 19.23 -29.88
N GLU A 284 18.76 20.45 -30.42
CA GLU A 284 17.57 21.25 -30.13
C GLU A 284 16.39 20.34 -30.43
N PRO A 285 15.43 20.15 -29.49
CA PRO A 285 14.32 19.25 -29.70
C PRO A 285 13.65 19.65 -31.00
N SER A 286 13.83 18.83 -32.03
CA SER A 286 13.39 19.15 -33.37
C SER A 286 11.90 19.45 -33.29
N ALA A 287 11.50 20.66 -33.68
CA ALA A 287 10.14 21.15 -33.52
C ALA A 287 9.10 20.39 -34.39
N PHE A 288 9.43 19.22 -34.95
CA PHE A 288 8.57 18.47 -35.86
C PHE A 288 8.79 16.96 -35.77
N THR A 289 8.30 16.33 -34.71
CA THR A 289 7.78 14.95 -34.79
C THR A 289 6.33 14.98 -34.32
N GLN A 290 5.43 14.30 -35.04
CA GLN A 290 4.06 14.09 -34.57
C GLN A 290 4.16 13.30 -33.26
N HIS A 291 3.95 13.98 -32.12
CA HIS A 291 4.09 13.37 -30.81
C HIS A 291 3.04 12.28 -30.68
N ASN A 292 3.47 11.05 -30.40
CA ASN A 292 2.53 10.00 -30.06
C ASN A 292 2.05 10.24 -28.63
N PRO A 293 0.77 10.57 -28.40
CA PRO A 293 0.25 10.76 -27.05
C PRO A 293 0.26 9.46 -26.22
N ASP A 294 0.48 8.30 -26.85
CA ASP A 294 0.55 6.99 -26.19
C ASP A 294 1.99 6.50 -25.92
N ASP A 295 3.02 7.26 -26.29
CA ASP A 295 4.44 6.90 -26.06
C ASP A 295 5.13 7.91 -25.13
N ASP A 296 5.24 7.54 -23.85
CA ASP A 296 5.80 8.37 -22.77
C ASP A 296 7.32 8.58 -22.86
N SER A 297 8.00 7.83 -23.73
CA SER A 297 9.43 8.00 -24.03
C SER A 297 9.70 9.22 -24.91
N THR A 298 8.70 9.64 -25.71
CA THR A 298 8.81 10.78 -26.64
C THR A 298 8.46 12.12 -26.00
N TRP A 299 8.02 12.13 -24.74
CA TRP A 299 7.54 13.36 -24.10
C TRP A 299 8.68 14.26 -23.65
N PRO A 300 8.65 15.56 -24.02
CA PRO A 300 9.66 16.50 -23.58
C PRO A 300 9.56 16.76 -22.07
N ARG A 301 10.70 17.06 -21.47
CA ARG A 301 10.76 17.62 -20.10
C ARG A 301 10.16 19.02 -20.09
N TRP A 302 9.49 19.38 -19.00
CA TRP A 302 8.96 20.73 -18.81
C TRP A 302 10.09 21.75 -18.67
N LEU A 303 9.88 22.94 -19.21
CA LEU A 303 10.78 24.06 -19.00
C LEU A 303 10.73 24.51 -17.54
N ALA A 304 11.82 25.06 -17.01
CA ALA A 304 11.88 25.57 -15.64
C ALA A 304 10.82 26.67 -15.36
N SER A 305 10.44 27.43 -16.39
CA SER A 305 9.38 28.47 -16.31
C SER A 305 7.97 27.89 -16.16
N GLU A 306 7.78 26.62 -16.50
CA GLU A 306 6.50 25.90 -16.41
C GLU A 306 6.30 25.21 -15.06
N HIS A 307 7.38 25.00 -14.30
CA HIS A 307 7.40 24.43 -12.94
C HIS A 307 6.97 25.46 -11.86
N LYS A 308 5.75 25.99 -11.95
CA LYS A 308 5.28 27.01 -11.00
C LYS A 308 4.67 26.45 -9.72
N ASN A 309 3.99 25.29 -9.80
CA ASN A 309 3.24 24.73 -8.67
C ASN A 309 3.80 23.34 -8.31
N PRO A 310 3.95 23.02 -7.02
CA PRO A 310 4.44 21.72 -6.58
C PRO A 310 3.36 20.62 -6.73
N LEU A 311 3.75 19.35 -6.70
CA LEU A 311 2.88 18.19 -6.97
C LEU A 311 1.62 18.17 -6.08
N GLN A 312 1.75 18.42 -4.78
CA GLN A 312 0.62 18.43 -3.84
C GLN A 312 -0.44 19.48 -4.17
N SER A 313 -0.04 20.61 -4.77
CA SER A 313 -0.99 21.62 -5.23
C SER A 313 -1.89 21.05 -6.32
N ARG A 314 -1.35 20.21 -7.21
CA ARG A 314 -2.14 19.56 -8.26
C ARG A 314 -3.09 18.51 -7.73
N PHE A 315 -2.70 17.77 -6.69
CA PHE A 315 -3.60 16.85 -6.01
C PHE A 315 -4.79 17.58 -5.40
N ARG A 316 -4.56 18.68 -4.68
CA ARG A 316 -5.64 19.53 -4.17
C ARG A 316 -6.51 20.09 -5.30
N ASP A 317 -5.90 20.71 -6.32
CA ASP A 317 -6.64 21.35 -7.40
C ASP A 317 -7.54 20.33 -8.12
N ALA A 318 -7.07 19.09 -8.28
CA ALA A 318 -7.87 18.01 -8.85
C ALA A 318 -9.08 17.65 -8.00
N LEU A 319 -8.98 17.67 -6.66
CA LEU A 319 -10.13 17.49 -5.77
C LEU A 319 -11.16 18.62 -5.93
N GLU A 320 -10.71 19.86 -6.09
CA GLU A 320 -11.60 21.02 -6.22
C GLU A 320 -12.39 21.02 -7.54
N HIS A 321 -11.70 20.74 -8.65
CA HIS A 321 -12.26 20.87 -10.00
C HIS A 321 -12.88 19.55 -10.50
N ASN A 322 -12.36 18.40 -10.04
CA ASN A 322 -12.82 17.06 -10.43
C ASN A 322 -12.68 16.74 -11.93
N ASP A 323 -11.81 17.44 -12.65
CA ASP A 323 -11.64 17.27 -14.11
C ASP A 323 -11.07 15.90 -14.50
N PHE A 324 -10.45 15.19 -13.56
CA PHE A 324 -9.90 13.85 -13.75
C PHE A 324 -10.99 12.77 -13.84
N SER A 325 -12.21 13.02 -13.36
CA SER A 325 -13.26 12.00 -13.23
C SER A 325 -14.45 12.28 -14.16
N PRO A 326 -15.00 11.26 -14.85
CA PRO A 326 -16.27 11.40 -15.55
C PRO A 326 -17.48 11.48 -14.59
N THR A 327 -17.30 11.15 -13.31
CA THR A 327 -18.34 11.16 -12.28
C THR A 327 -18.58 12.60 -11.80
N PRO A 328 -19.78 13.18 -11.97
CA PRO A 328 -20.05 14.55 -11.53
C PRO A 328 -19.97 14.71 -10.00
N ILE A 329 -19.35 15.79 -9.51
CA ILE A 329 -19.24 16.11 -8.06
C ILE A 329 -20.60 16.03 -7.35
N LEU A 330 -21.69 16.47 -8.01
CA LEU A 330 -23.04 16.49 -7.44
C LEU A 330 -23.62 15.09 -7.17
N THR A 331 -23.06 14.04 -7.76
CA THR A 331 -23.47 12.64 -7.55
C THR A 331 -22.71 11.95 -6.43
N LEU A 332 -21.61 12.54 -5.97
CA LEU A 332 -20.77 11.94 -4.93
C LEU A 332 -21.49 11.95 -3.57
N PRO A 333 -21.38 10.88 -2.78
CA PRO A 333 -22.05 10.79 -1.48
C PRO A 333 -21.35 11.59 -0.37
N ILE A 334 -20.23 12.24 -0.69
CA ILE A 334 -19.36 13.00 0.21
C ILE A 334 -19.10 14.41 -0.34
N ALA A 335 -18.88 15.38 0.55
CA ALA A 335 -18.67 16.76 0.16
C ALA A 335 -17.17 17.02 -0.14
N ILE A 336 -16.74 16.74 -1.38
CA ILE A 336 -15.35 16.89 -1.84
C ILE A 336 -14.77 18.30 -1.65
N PRO A 337 -15.50 19.41 -1.90
CA PRO A 337 -14.94 20.74 -1.72
C PRO A 337 -14.44 21.00 -0.30
N GLN A 338 -15.07 20.41 0.72
CA GLN A 338 -14.64 20.50 2.11
C GLN A 338 -13.40 19.65 2.40
N ILE A 339 -13.21 18.55 1.68
CA ILE A 339 -11.99 17.73 1.75
C ILE A 339 -10.83 18.51 1.11
N ALA A 340 -11.04 19.07 -0.09
CA ALA A 340 -10.03 19.87 -0.77
C ALA A 340 -9.58 21.08 0.08
N GLN A 341 -10.53 21.77 0.72
CA GLN A 341 -10.23 22.86 1.64
C GLN A 341 -9.43 22.39 2.88
N ALA A 342 -9.71 21.20 3.40
CA ALA A 342 -8.95 20.62 4.51
C ALA A 342 -7.55 20.14 4.09
N ALA A 343 -7.39 19.85 2.80
CA ALA A 343 -6.14 19.42 2.17
C ALA A 343 -5.21 20.59 1.79
N ASP A 344 -5.64 21.83 2.00
CA ASP A 344 -4.82 22.99 1.70
C ASP A 344 -3.54 22.98 2.54
N THR A 345 -2.43 23.37 1.92
CA THR A 345 -1.09 23.46 2.50
C THR A 345 -1.02 24.36 3.74
N GLU A 346 -1.93 25.32 3.89
CA GLU A 346 -2.01 26.14 5.10
C GLU A 346 -2.58 25.38 6.32
N ARG A 347 -3.25 24.23 6.08
CA ARG A 347 -4.00 23.47 7.11
C ARG A 347 -3.45 22.08 7.36
N SER A 348 -2.73 21.50 6.41
CA SER A 348 -2.25 20.12 6.51
C SER A 348 -1.03 19.86 5.62
N ASP A 349 -0.09 19.09 6.15
CA ASP A 349 1.06 18.57 5.42
C ASP A 349 0.79 17.20 4.77
N GLU A 350 -0.42 16.64 4.96
CA GLU A 350 -0.74 15.27 4.51
C GLU A 350 -0.61 15.13 2.98
N LEU A 351 -1.05 16.11 2.18
CA LEU A 351 -0.87 16.02 0.72
C LEU A 351 0.60 16.05 0.29
N LEU A 352 1.49 16.65 1.07
CA LEU A 352 2.93 16.60 0.79
C LEU A 352 3.48 15.19 1.06
N LEU A 353 3.04 14.53 2.14
CA LEU A 353 3.37 13.13 2.43
C LEU A 353 2.77 12.18 1.39
N GLU A 354 1.53 12.40 0.95
CA GLU A 354 0.90 11.67 -0.15
C GLU A 354 1.68 11.83 -1.46
N SER A 355 2.18 13.04 -1.72
CA SER A 355 3.03 13.30 -2.89
C SER A 355 4.32 12.49 -2.85
N LEU A 356 4.96 12.36 -1.68
CA LEU A 356 6.10 11.45 -1.51
C LEU A 356 5.68 9.99 -1.77
N GLY A 357 4.56 9.55 -1.19
CA GLY A 357 4.03 8.19 -1.36
C GLY A 357 3.80 7.83 -2.83
N PHE A 358 3.07 8.67 -3.58
CA PHE A 358 2.85 8.46 -5.00
C PHE A 358 4.14 8.54 -5.82
N SER A 359 5.12 9.36 -5.43
CA SER A 359 6.43 9.42 -6.10
C SER A 359 7.22 8.13 -5.91
N ILE A 360 7.18 7.52 -4.71
CA ILE A 360 7.76 6.20 -4.42
C ILE A 360 7.03 5.12 -5.25
N MET A 361 5.70 5.06 -5.18
CA MET A 361 4.89 4.06 -5.89
C MET A 361 5.06 4.13 -7.41
N SER A 362 5.29 5.32 -7.95
CA SER A 362 5.50 5.56 -9.39
C SER A 362 6.97 5.54 -9.81
N ARG A 363 7.90 5.35 -8.86
CA ARG A 363 9.34 5.27 -9.05
C ARG A 363 9.95 6.53 -9.69
N ASN A 364 9.38 7.70 -9.39
CA ASN A 364 9.91 8.98 -9.85
C ASN A 364 10.97 9.52 -8.89
N ILE A 365 12.23 9.12 -9.10
CA ILE A 365 13.38 9.43 -8.23
C ILE A 365 13.60 10.95 -8.08
N ASP A 366 13.47 11.72 -9.16
CA ASP A 366 13.64 13.17 -9.14
C ASP A 366 12.64 13.84 -8.18
N GLN A 367 11.39 13.35 -8.18
CA GLN A 367 10.37 13.83 -7.26
C GLN A 367 10.57 13.36 -5.83
N ILE A 368 11.04 12.13 -5.62
CA ILE A 368 11.40 11.64 -4.28
C ILE A 368 12.43 12.59 -3.66
N ASN A 369 13.54 12.86 -4.36
CA ASN A 369 14.58 13.79 -3.90
C ASN A 369 14.03 15.20 -3.60
N THR A 370 13.25 15.74 -4.54
CA THR A 370 12.68 17.10 -4.42
C THR A 370 11.75 17.23 -3.21
N ILE A 371 10.87 16.24 -3.01
CA ILE A 371 9.89 16.26 -1.91
C ILE A 371 10.58 15.97 -0.58
N PHE A 372 11.58 15.09 -0.57
CA PHE A 372 12.32 14.74 0.64
C PHE A 372 13.11 15.92 1.20
N ASP A 373 13.86 16.64 0.35
CA ASP A 373 14.55 17.88 0.72
C ASP A 373 13.58 18.91 1.33
N ARG A 374 12.37 19.03 0.78
CA ARG A 374 11.34 19.90 1.33
C ARG A 374 10.80 19.42 2.69
N LEU A 375 10.53 18.13 2.85
CA LEU A 375 10.04 17.55 4.11
C LEU A 375 11.08 17.71 5.23
N GLN A 376 12.37 17.53 4.92
CA GLN A 376 13.47 17.80 5.85
C GLN A 376 13.52 19.28 6.26
N LYS A 377 13.45 20.20 5.29
CA LYS A 377 13.42 21.66 5.56
C LYS A 377 12.25 22.08 6.44
N MET A 378 11.11 21.39 6.31
CA MET A 378 9.90 21.65 7.10
C MET A 378 9.84 20.85 8.42
N ASN A 379 10.81 19.96 8.67
CA ASN A 379 10.86 19.06 9.83
C ASN A 379 9.58 18.21 10.00
N ILE A 380 9.05 17.70 8.88
CA ILE A 380 7.86 16.84 8.87
C ILE A 380 8.30 15.38 8.95
N SER A 381 7.74 14.62 9.90
CA SER A 381 8.03 13.19 10.02
C SER A 381 7.37 12.40 8.89
N ILE A 382 8.14 11.50 8.29
CA ILE A 382 7.69 10.58 7.23
C ILE A 382 7.42 9.17 7.75
N GLY A 383 7.61 8.92 9.06
CA GLY A 383 7.56 7.57 9.64
C GLY A 383 6.25 6.85 9.38
N SER A 384 5.13 7.59 9.37
CA SER A 384 3.79 7.07 9.08
C SER A 384 3.57 6.58 7.64
N LEU A 385 4.52 6.85 6.73
CA LEU A 385 4.52 6.33 5.36
C LEU A 385 5.20 4.97 5.25
N HIS A 386 6.05 4.60 6.22
CA HIS A 386 6.97 3.47 6.11
C HIS A 386 7.65 3.39 4.72
N PRO A 387 8.45 4.41 4.33
CA PRO A 387 8.92 4.57 2.95
C PRO A 387 9.64 3.34 2.38
N PHE A 388 10.40 2.61 3.18
CA PHE A 388 11.08 1.38 2.76
C PHE A 388 10.10 0.25 2.44
N HIS A 389 9.06 0.03 3.27
CA HIS A 389 7.98 -0.93 2.99
C HIS A 389 7.17 -0.53 1.75
N LEU A 390 6.90 0.76 1.59
CA LEU A 390 6.23 1.26 0.39
C LEU A 390 7.08 1.00 -0.86
N ALA A 391 8.37 1.35 -0.84
CA ALA A 391 9.27 1.13 -1.97
C ALA A 391 9.39 -0.36 -2.34
N THR A 392 9.57 -1.24 -1.34
CA THR A 392 9.67 -2.68 -1.57
C THR A 392 8.37 -3.30 -2.10
N SER A 393 7.22 -2.69 -1.81
CA SER A 393 5.92 -3.10 -2.37
C SER A 393 5.74 -2.72 -3.84
N PHE A 394 6.48 -1.72 -4.34
CA PHE A 394 6.34 -1.19 -5.71
C PHE A 394 7.64 -1.32 -6.52
N LEU A 395 8.46 -2.33 -6.23
CA LEU A 395 9.70 -2.61 -6.97
C LEU A 395 9.42 -2.88 -8.45
N ASP A 396 10.28 -2.36 -9.30
CA ASP A 396 10.24 -2.52 -10.77
C ASP A 396 11.66 -2.78 -11.27
N GLY A 397 11.96 -4.06 -11.50
CA GLY A 397 13.24 -4.54 -11.99
C GLY A 397 13.56 -4.18 -13.43
N SER A 398 12.66 -3.48 -14.14
CA SER A 398 12.89 -3.04 -15.52
C SER A 398 13.20 -1.57 -15.66
N LYS A 399 12.68 -0.71 -14.78
CA LYS A 399 12.83 0.76 -14.91
C LYS A 399 13.67 1.39 -13.81
N SER A 400 13.66 0.82 -12.61
CA SER A 400 14.37 1.40 -11.47
C SER A 400 15.26 0.40 -10.74
N CYS A 401 14.99 -0.91 -10.86
CA CYS A 401 15.58 -1.94 -10.01
C CYS A 401 15.48 -1.52 -8.54
N CYS A 402 16.62 -1.29 -7.90
CA CYS A 402 16.75 -0.89 -6.50
C CYS A 402 16.88 0.64 -6.29
N ASN A 403 16.90 1.46 -7.34
CA ASN A 403 17.26 2.88 -7.23
C ASN A 403 16.35 3.67 -6.28
N VAL A 404 15.04 3.39 -6.27
CA VAL A 404 14.13 4.03 -5.31
C VAL A 404 14.52 3.68 -3.88
N PHE A 405 14.87 2.43 -3.62
CA PHE A 405 15.32 1.99 -2.29
C PHE A 405 16.67 2.61 -1.91
N LEU A 406 17.61 2.69 -2.86
CA LEU A 406 18.89 3.38 -2.69
C LEU A 406 18.69 4.85 -2.33
N THR A 407 17.88 5.58 -3.10
CA THR A 407 17.56 6.98 -2.83
C THR A 407 16.98 7.18 -1.43
N LEU A 408 16.09 6.28 -0.98
CA LEU A 408 15.57 6.35 0.39
C LEU A 408 16.65 6.05 1.43
N ALA A 409 17.52 5.08 1.18
CA ALA A 409 18.59 4.68 2.10
C ALA A 409 19.69 5.76 2.24
N THR A 410 19.94 6.55 1.20
CA THR A 410 20.85 7.71 1.28
C THR A 410 20.20 8.90 1.98
N CYS A 411 18.89 9.08 1.81
CA CYS A 411 18.13 10.18 2.39
C CYS A 411 17.74 9.96 3.87
N ILE A 412 17.41 8.72 4.27
CA ILE A 412 16.96 8.36 5.62
C ILE A 412 18.11 7.68 6.36
N THR A 413 18.74 8.41 7.29
CA THR A 413 19.91 7.92 8.03
C THR A 413 19.72 8.02 9.55
N GLY A 414 20.58 7.33 10.30
CA GLY A 414 20.63 7.42 11.76
C GLY A 414 19.41 6.85 12.48
N SER A 415 18.87 7.58 13.45
CA SER A 415 17.77 7.10 14.30
C SER A 415 16.45 6.91 13.56
N GLN A 416 16.23 7.63 12.45
CA GLN A 416 15.00 7.52 11.65
C GLN A 416 14.84 6.13 11.02
N VAL A 417 15.95 5.47 10.68
CA VAL A 417 15.93 4.11 10.12
C VAL A 417 15.31 3.12 11.10
N HIS A 418 15.59 3.25 12.40
CA HIS A 418 15.04 2.36 13.42
C HIS A 418 13.51 2.47 13.53
N GLU A 419 12.97 3.69 13.41
CA GLU A 419 11.53 3.94 13.46
C GLU A 419 10.80 3.40 12.23
N MET A 420 11.50 3.25 11.11
CA MET A 420 10.92 2.89 9.81
C MET A 420 11.24 1.47 9.37
N TYR A 421 12.12 0.75 10.07
CA TYR A 421 12.50 -0.63 9.71
C TYR A 421 11.39 -1.64 9.98
N ILE A 422 10.57 -1.40 11.01
CA ILE A 422 9.41 -2.22 11.36
C ILE A 422 8.15 -1.40 11.11
N ASN A 423 7.18 -1.97 10.37
CA ASN A 423 5.90 -1.32 10.13
C ASN A 423 4.88 -1.56 11.26
N GLU A 424 3.68 -1.01 11.11
CA GLU A 424 2.57 -1.16 12.04
C GLU A 424 2.09 -2.61 12.24
N HIS A 425 2.40 -3.52 11.31
CA HIS A 425 2.10 -4.95 11.39
C HIS A 425 3.22 -5.76 12.05
N GLY A 426 4.31 -5.12 12.46
CA GLY A 426 5.49 -5.80 12.99
C GLY A 426 6.35 -6.46 11.92
N HIS A 427 6.15 -6.15 10.64
CA HIS A 427 6.97 -6.64 9.53
C HIS A 427 8.20 -5.77 9.37
N THR A 428 9.35 -6.43 9.25
CA THR A 428 10.60 -5.78 8.87
C THR A 428 10.59 -5.36 7.39
N VAL A 429 11.54 -4.53 6.97
CA VAL A 429 11.73 -4.23 5.54
C VAL A 429 12.07 -5.50 4.75
N LEU A 430 12.84 -6.42 5.36
CA LEU A 430 13.19 -7.71 4.78
C LEU A 430 11.96 -8.62 4.61
N ASP A 431 11.05 -8.63 5.58
CA ASP A 431 9.76 -9.31 5.47
C ASP A 431 8.96 -8.82 4.26
N ASN A 432 8.98 -7.51 4.01
CA ASN A 432 8.25 -6.97 2.86
C ASN A 432 8.88 -7.39 1.52
N LEU A 433 10.18 -7.65 1.45
CA LEU A 433 10.81 -8.26 0.28
C LEU A 433 10.29 -9.70 0.04
N TRP A 434 10.11 -10.48 1.11
CA TRP A 434 9.50 -11.82 1.02
C TRP A 434 8.05 -11.76 0.55
N ILE A 435 7.25 -10.83 1.11
CA ILE A 435 5.88 -10.56 0.64
C ILE A 435 5.89 -10.23 -0.86
N THR A 436 6.83 -9.41 -1.33
CA THR A 436 6.93 -9.06 -2.75
C THR A 436 7.24 -10.25 -3.65
N ILE A 437 8.06 -11.21 -3.20
CA ILE A 437 8.27 -12.49 -3.91
C ILE A 437 6.97 -13.28 -4.00
N ILE A 438 6.30 -13.50 -2.85
CA ILE A 438 5.05 -14.27 -2.79
C ILE A 438 3.97 -13.64 -3.66
N LYS A 439 3.79 -12.33 -3.55
CA LYS A 439 2.86 -11.54 -4.37
C LYS A 439 3.08 -11.75 -5.86
N SER A 440 4.33 -11.73 -6.31
CA SER A 440 4.66 -11.69 -7.74
C SER A 440 4.75 -13.07 -8.40
N HIS A 441 5.06 -14.11 -7.62
CA HIS A 441 5.42 -15.42 -8.15
C HIS A 441 4.54 -16.58 -7.65
N THR A 442 3.53 -16.29 -6.83
CA THR A 442 2.60 -17.32 -6.33
C THR A 442 1.13 -16.92 -6.51
N SER A 443 0.25 -17.89 -6.33
CA SER A 443 -1.19 -17.68 -6.14
C SER A 443 -1.59 -17.63 -4.66
N ALA A 444 -0.65 -17.44 -3.74
CA ALA A 444 -0.98 -17.38 -2.31
C ALA A 444 -1.78 -16.11 -1.99
N SER A 445 -2.70 -16.20 -1.05
CA SER A 445 -3.43 -15.04 -0.53
C SER A 445 -2.64 -14.36 0.59
N PRO A 446 -2.82 -13.05 0.84
CA PRO A 446 -2.17 -12.33 1.94
C PRO A 446 -2.32 -12.98 3.31
N GLY A 447 -3.47 -13.59 3.61
CA GLY A 447 -3.72 -14.31 4.86
C GLY A 447 -2.76 -15.48 5.17
N VAL A 448 -2.03 -15.98 4.18
CA VAL A 448 -1.06 -17.08 4.35
C VAL A 448 0.23 -16.59 5.00
N VAL A 449 0.66 -15.37 4.70
CA VAL A 449 1.90 -14.79 5.25
C VAL A 449 1.65 -14.16 6.63
N ASP A 450 0.46 -13.59 6.84
CA ASP A 450 0.05 -13.00 8.11
C ASP A 450 -1.47 -13.14 8.34
N ASN A 451 -1.85 -13.52 9.57
CA ASN A 451 -3.24 -13.62 10.00
C ASN A 451 -3.98 -12.28 10.02
N ASP A 452 -3.26 -11.16 10.17
CA ASP A 452 -3.82 -9.81 10.10
C ASP A 452 -4.28 -9.48 8.67
N PHE A 453 -3.72 -10.15 7.67
CA PHE A 453 -4.08 -10.01 6.26
C PHE A 453 -5.15 -10.99 5.80
N ARG A 454 -5.78 -11.77 6.70
CA ARG A 454 -6.78 -12.80 6.33
C ARG A 454 -8.00 -12.29 5.56
N ASN A 455 -8.34 -11.00 5.73
CA ASN A 455 -9.47 -10.38 5.06
C ASN A 455 -9.07 -9.63 3.79
N PHE A 456 -7.78 -9.60 3.44
CA PHE A 456 -7.29 -8.91 2.26
C PHE A 456 -7.43 -9.81 1.04
N THR A 457 -8.05 -9.27 -0.01
CA THR A 457 -8.26 -9.98 -1.27
C THR A 457 -7.04 -9.98 -2.17
N ARG A 458 -6.08 -9.06 -1.93
CA ARG A 458 -4.87 -8.87 -2.74
C ARG A 458 -3.74 -8.29 -1.89
N PHE A 459 -2.50 -8.46 -2.35
CA PHE A 459 -1.35 -7.78 -1.75
C PHE A 459 -1.26 -6.32 -2.22
N VAL A 460 -0.63 -5.47 -1.40
CA VAL A 460 -0.31 -4.09 -1.80
C VAL A 460 0.73 -4.10 -2.94
N GLY A 461 0.49 -3.25 -3.94
CA GLY A 461 1.36 -3.10 -5.10
C GLY A 461 1.33 -4.28 -6.08
N GLU A 462 0.32 -5.15 -6.04
CA GLU A 462 0.18 -6.26 -7.02
C GLU A 462 -0.02 -5.75 -8.45
N GLU A 463 -0.47 -4.50 -8.59
CA GLU A 463 -0.58 -3.77 -9.85
C GLU A 463 0.77 -3.42 -10.51
N VAL A 464 1.90 -3.64 -9.82
CA VAL A 464 3.26 -3.48 -10.36
C VAL A 464 3.98 -4.83 -10.35
N ASP A 465 4.42 -5.27 -11.53
CA ASP A 465 5.23 -6.47 -11.67
C ASP A 465 6.70 -6.15 -11.40
N ILE A 466 7.30 -6.89 -10.47
CA ILE A 466 8.72 -6.74 -10.15
C ILE A 466 9.64 -7.08 -11.34
N CYS A 467 9.24 -7.95 -12.28
CA CYS A 467 10.02 -8.20 -13.51
C CYS A 467 9.68 -7.18 -14.64
N GLY A 468 8.88 -6.14 -14.34
CA GLY A 468 8.59 -5.01 -15.23
C GLY A 468 7.69 -5.29 -16.41
N ARG A 469 6.86 -6.35 -16.36
CA ARG A 469 5.98 -6.74 -17.46
C ARG A 469 4.67 -5.94 -17.48
N TRP A 470 4.25 -5.41 -16.33
CA TRP A 470 3.13 -4.50 -16.19
C TRP A 470 3.31 -3.55 -15.00
N ASP A 471 2.49 -2.51 -15.01
CA ASP A 471 2.37 -1.42 -14.03
C ASP A 471 0.89 -1.00 -13.97
N ALA A 472 0.49 -0.22 -12.97
CA ALA A 472 -0.88 0.25 -12.76
C ALA A 472 -1.48 0.98 -13.97
N ASP A 473 -0.63 1.62 -14.78
CA ASP A 473 -0.99 2.32 -16.02
C ASP A 473 -1.04 1.41 -17.27
N SER A 474 -0.72 0.13 -17.15
CA SER A 474 -0.76 -0.82 -18.27
C SER A 474 -2.19 -1.14 -18.68
N ALA A 475 -2.47 -1.16 -19.98
CA ALA A 475 -3.81 -1.41 -20.53
C ALA A 475 -4.42 -2.74 -20.02
N CYS A 476 -3.61 -3.80 -19.90
CA CYS A 476 -4.03 -5.09 -19.37
C CYS A 476 -4.54 -4.98 -17.91
N VAL A 477 -3.79 -4.32 -17.03
CA VAL A 477 -4.15 -4.12 -15.61
C VAL A 477 -5.43 -3.29 -15.50
N ARG A 478 -5.53 -2.22 -16.28
CA ARG A 478 -6.72 -1.35 -16.31
C ARG A 478 -7.96 -2.10 -16.80
N GLN A 479 -7.83 -2.93 -17.84
CA GLN A 479 -8.91 -3.78 -18.34
C GLN A 479 -9.34 -4.84 -17.31
N LEU A 480 -8.37 -5.45 -16.62
CA LEU A 480 -8.63 -6.44 -15.58
C LEU A 480 -9.44 -5.84 -14.42
N HIS A 481 -9.03 -4.67 -13.91
CA HIS A 481 -9.78 -3.98 -12.86
C HIS A 481 -11.17 -3.53 -13.33
N ALA A 482 -11.30 -3.06 -14.58
CA ALA A 482 -12.60 -2.70 -15.16
C ALA A 482 -13.58 -3.88 -15.30
N ARG A 483 -13.06 -5.11 -15.38
CA ARG A 483 -13.87 -6.35 -15.35
C ARG A 483 -14.24 -6.78 -13.93
N GLY A 484 -13.79 -6.06 -12.90
CA GLY A 484 -14.10 -6.36 -11.50
C GLY A 484 -13.17 -7.40 -10.87
N SER A 485 -12.05 -7.75 -11.50
CA SER A 485 -11.05 -8.65 -10.92
C SER A 485 -10.07 -7.85 -10.04
N PRO A 486 -10.01 -8.08 -8.72
CA PRO A 486 -9.20 -7.26 -7.82
C PRO A 486 -7.73 -7.69 -7.72
N SER A 487 -7.38 -8.91 -8.12
CA SER A 487 -6.04 -9.48 -7.98
C SER A 487 -5.52 -9.94 -9.34
N MET A 488 -4.19 -9.95 -9.51
CA MET A 488 -3.56 -10.35 -10.77
C MET A 488 -3.74 -11.86 -10.99
N PRO A 489 -4.23 -12.29 -12.16
CA PRO A 489 -4.39 -13.70 -12.48
C PRO A 489 -3.09 -14.45 -12.29
N SER A 490 -3.19 -15.65 -11.71
CA SER A 490 -2.02 -16.53 -11.60
C SER A 490 -1.39 -16.74 -12.96
N SER A 491 -2.17 -16.88 -14.04
CA SER A 491 -1.73 -17.03 -15.43
C SER A 491 -0.69 -15.98 -15.87
N TRP A 492 -0.71 -14.77 -15.32
CA TRP A 492 0.26 -13.71 -15.66
C TRP A 492 1.60 -13.89 -14.95
N LYS A 493 1.66 -14.65 -13.86
CA LYS A 493 2.86 -14.86 -13.05
C LYS A 493 3.74 -15.96 -13.67
N HIS A 494 5.03 -15.93 -13.38
CA HIS A 494 6.01 -16.99 -13.69
C HIS A 494 6.88 -17.23 -12.44
N LYS A 495 7.82 -18.18 -12.48
CA LYS A 495 8.76 -18.43 -11.38
C LYS A 495 9.48 -17.17 -10.86
N PHE A 496 10.13 -17.26 -9.72
CA PHE A 496 11.03 -16.21 -9.22
C PHE A 496 12.21 -16.01 -10.20
N CYS A 497 12.11 -14.97 -11.03
CA CYS A 497 12.91 -14.74 -12.25
C CYS A 497 14.22 -13.99 -11.95
N ASN A 498 15.26 -14.11 -12.80
CA ASN A 498 16.53 -13.39 -12.59
C ASN A 498 16.37 -11.87 -12.45
N THR A 499 15.42 -11.23 -13.16
CA THR A 499 15.11 -9.80 -12.96
C THR A 499 14.58 -9.52 -11.55
N SER A 500 13.62 -10.32 -11.04
CA SER A 500 13.13 -10.19 -9.67
C SER A 500 14.25 -10.43 -8.67
N VAL A 501 15.04 -11.48 -8.89
CA VAL A 501 16.14 -11.86 -8.01
C VAL A 501 17.13 -10.72 -7.92
N GLN A 502 17.56 -10.13 -9.04
CA GLN A 502 18.44 -8.95 -9.05
C GLN A 502 17.86 -7.81 -8.21
N THR A 503 16.57 -7.52 -8.38
CA THR A 503 15.92 -6.41 -7.69
C THR A 503 15.85 -6.61 -6.18
N ILE A 504 15.44 -7.80 -5.74
CA ILE A 504 15.41 -8.18 -4.32
C ILE A 504 16.84 -8.20 -3.75
N TYR A 505 17.76 -8.84 -4.46
CA TYR A 505 19.17 -8.94 -4.12
C TYR A 505 19.80 -7.57 -3.89
N HIS A 506 19.64 -6.64 -4.84
CA HIS A 506 20.17 -5.29 -4.72
C HIS A 506 19.58 -4.54 -3.51
N CYS A 507 18.28 -4.68 -3.25
CA CYS A 507 17.66 -4.09 -2.06
C CYS A 507 18.25 -4.66 -0.75
N ILE A 508 18.48 -5.98 -0.66
CA ILE A 508 19.14 -6.60 0.50
C ILE A 508 20.55 -6.04 0.67
N HIS A 509 21.31 -5.95 -0.42
CA HIS A 509 22.67 -5.46 -0.39
C HIS A 509 22.73 -3.99 0.06
N ILE A 510 21.91 -3.11 -0.53
CA ILE A 510 21.80 -1.70 -0.11
C ILE A 510 21.42 -1.58 1.36
N MET A 511 20.44 -2.36 1.81
CA MET A 511 20.00 -2.38 3.20
C MET A 511 21.15 -2.71 4.16
N LEU A 512 21.97 -3.71 3.82
CA LEU A 512 23.08 -4.16 4.65
C LEU A 512 24.22 -3.13 4.82
N GLY A 513 24.40 -2.19 3.88
CA GLY A 513 25.44 -1.14 4.02
C GLY A 513 24.94 0.25 4.35
N HIS A 514 23.63 0.50 4.29
CA HIS A 514 23.07 1.80 4.67
C HIS A 514 22.31 1.77 5.99
N MET A 515 21.86 0.58 6.43
CA MET A 515 21.15 0.42 7.70
C MET A 515 22.08 -0.16 8.77
N PRO A 516 21.85 0.14 10.06
CA PRO A 516 22.63 -0.44 11.15
C PRO A 516 22.60 -1.98 11.13
N THR A 517 23.77 -2.61 11.09
CA THR A 517 23.91 -4.07 10.95
C THR A 517 23.10 -4.86 11.98
N ARG A 518 23.18 -4.48 13.27
CA ARG A 518 22.42 -5.14 14.33
C ARG A 518 20.91 -5.05 14.14
N LEU A 519 20.41 -3.91 13.64
CA LEU A 519 18.98 -3.73 13.38
C LEU A 519 18.51 -4.73 12.32
N VAL A 520 19.30 -4.92 11.25
CA VAL A 520 18.94 -5.82 10.15
C VAL A 520 19.07 -7.29 10.54
N MET A 521 20.14 -7.65 11.27
CA MET A 521 20.46 -9.04 11.59
C MET A 521 19.74 -9.59 12.83
N GLU A 522 19.61 -8.81 13.89
CA GLU A 522 19.10 -9.29 15.18
C GLU A 522 17.58 -9.14 15.31
N THR A 523 16.92 -8.44 14.39
CA THR A 523 15.47 -8.27 14.41
C THR A 523 14.79 -9.50 13.80
N PRO A 524 13.98 -10.25 14.57
CA PRO A 524 13.28 -11.42 14.06
C PRO A 524 12.15 -11.04 13.09
N SER A 525 11.79 -11.97 12.21
CA SER A 525 10.74 -11.79 11.21
C SER A 525 9.37 -11.60 11.86
N GLY A 526 8.56 -10.70 11.32
CA GLY A 526 7.15 -10.56 11.66
C GLY A 526 6.24 -11.52 10.91
N LEU A 527 6.74 -12.24 9.89
CA LEU A 527 5.95 -13.14 9.05
C LEU A 527 5.72 -14.50 9.70
N TYR A 528 4.65 -15.16 9.26
CA TYR A 528 4.27 -16.50 9.68
C TYR A 528 4.17 -16.65 11.21
N LEU A 529 3.86 -15.55 11.90
CA LEU A 529 3.81 -15.53 13.35
C LEU A 529 2.77 -16.51 13.87
N ARG A 530 3.19 -17.37 14.80
CA ARG A 530 2.33 -18.33 15.50
C ARG A 530 2.48 -18.20 17.01
N ARG A 531 1.52 -18.78 17.73
CA ARG A 531 1.55 -18.90 19.18
C ARG A 531 1.26 -20.35 19.55
N CYS A 532 2.03 -20.90 20.48
CA CYS A 532 1.69 -22.19 21.05
C CYS A 532 0.40 -22.06 21.86
N PHE A 533 -0.61 -22.87 21.53
CA PHE A 533 -1.91 -22.88 22.22
C PHE A 533 -1.97 -23.88 23.38
N ASP A 534 -0.88 -24.59 23.65
CA ASP A 534 -0.75 -25.38 24.86
C ASP A 534 -0.93 -24.43 26.08
N PRO A 535 -1.89 -24.72 26.99
CA PRO A 535 -2.19 -23.87 28.14
C PRO A 535 -1.00 -23.59 29.06
N GLU A 536 -0.01 -24.49 29.10
CA GLU A 536 1.18 -24.36 29.95
C GLU A 536 2.33 -23.64 29.24
N CYS A 537 2.36 -23.61 27.90
CA CYS A 537 3.43 -22.98 27.13
C CYS A 537 3.14 -21.53 26.72
N GLY A 538 2.09 -21.29 25.91
CA GLY A 538 1.73 -19.94 25.43
C GLY A 538 2.80 -19.18 24.62
N LYS A 539 3.93 -19.81 24.25
CA LYS A 539 5.11 -19.15 23.66
C LYS A 539 4.80 -18.53 22.29
N LYS A 540 5.42 -17.36 22.04
CA LYS A 540 5.40 -16.70 20.73
C LYS A 540 6.42 -17.40 19.83
N LEU A 541 5.95 -18.04 18.76
CA LEU A 541 6.77 -18.77 17.80
C LEU A 541 7.11 -17.81 16.66
N GLN A 542 8.29 -17.23 16.71
CA GLN A 542 8.75 -16.18 15.80
C GLN A 542 9.99 -16.67 15.05
N LEU A 543 9.95 -16.51 13.73
CA LEU A 543 11.00 -16.96 12.83
C LEU A 543 12.15 -15.95 12.75
N SER A 544 13.38 -16.41 12.51
CA SER A 544 14.43 -15.53 12.00
C SER A 544 14.28 -15.31 10.49
N SER A 545 15.05 -14.38 9.92
CA SER A 545 14.94 -14.03 8.50
C SER A 545 15.23 -15.19 7.55
N LEU A 546 16.19 -16.07 7.87
CA LEU A 546 16.47 -17.27 7.07
C LEU A 546 15.31 -18.28 7.12
N HIS A 547 14.68 -18.44 8.29
CA HIS A 547 13.49 -19.29 8.44
C HIS A 547 12.29 -18.74 7.64
N ALA A 548 12.07 -17.42 7.66
CA ALA A 548 11.02 -16.79 6.86
C ALA A 548 11.27 -16.94 5.34
N LEU A 549 12.54 -16.94 4.92
CA LEU A 549 12.91 -17.25 3.53
C LEU A 549 12.63 -18.72 3.17
N VAL A 550 12.87 -19.68 4.07
CA VAL A 550 12.49 -21.09 3.87
C VAL A 550 10.97 -21.23 3.72
N MET A 551 10.19 -20.50 4.53
CA MET A 551 8.73 -20.48 4.37
C MET A 551 8.29 -19.82 3.05
N THR A 552 9.04 -18.82 2.56
CA THR A 552 8.82 -18.23 1.24
C THR A 552 9.10 -19.25 0.13
N ALA A 553 10.16 -20.04 0.27
CA ALA A 553 10.47 -21.17 -0.61
C ALA A 553 9.35 -22.21 -0.63
N TYR A 554 8.79 -22.53 0.55
CA TYR A 554 7.66 -23.43 0.68
C TYR A 554 6.45 -22.92 -0.12
N GLN A 555 6.08 -21.65 0.03
CA GLN A 555 4.98 -21.06 -0.73
C GLN A 555 5.24 -21.05 -2.25
N LEU A 556 6.47 -20.81 -2.70
CA LEU A 556 6.84 -20.96 -4.10
C LEU A 556 6.70 -22.42 -4.59
N ALA A 557 7.05 -23.39 -3.76
CA ALA A 557 6.92 -24.81 -4.09
C ALA A 557 5.44 -25.25 -4.21
N ILE A 558 4.57 -24.82 -3.29
CA ILE A 558 3.17 -25.30 -3.23
C ILE A 558 2.15 -24.42 -3.97
N LYS A 559 2.44 -23.13 -4.15
CA LYS A 559 1.55 -22.13 -4.78
C LYS A 559 2.22 -21.37 -5.93
N GLY A 560 3.47 -21.70 -6.27
CA GLY A 560 4.19 -21.07 -7.37
C GLY A 560 3.77 -21.60 -8.74
N ARG A 561 4.71 -21.57 -9.68
CA ARG A 561 4.49 -21.85 -11.10
C ARG A 561 5.26 -23.10 -11.50
N ASP A 562 4.77 -23.81 -12.53
CA ASP A 562 5.27 -25.14 -12.90
C ASP A 562 6.77 -25.17 -13.28
N ASP A 563 7.34 -24.02 -13.63
CA ASP A 563 8.73 -23.85 -14.02
C ASP A 563 9.66 -23.36 -12.89
N GLU A 564 9.15 -23.24 -11.68
CA GLU A 564 9.94 -22.88 -10.50
C GLU A 564 10.97 -23.97 -10.15
N ASP A 565 12.17 -23.52 -9.79
CA ASP A 565 13.33 -24.35 -9.45
C ASP A 565 14.08 -23.86 -8.21
N LEU A 566 13.56 -22.83 -7.53
CA LEU A 566 14.08 -22.23 -6.31
C LEU A 566 15.48 -21.62 -6.42
N PHE A 567 16.01 -21.42 -7.64
CA PHE A 567 17.27 -20.70 -7.85
C PHE A 567 17.26 -19.32 -7.19
N GLY A 568 16.15 -18.57 -7.34
CA GLY A 568 16.05 -17.24 -6.75
C GLY A 568 16.08 -17.25 -5.22
N VAL A 569 15.51 -18.28 -4.58
CA VAL A 569 15.56 -18.43 -3.12
C VAL A 569 16.98 -18.75 -2.67
N LEU A 570 17.68 -19.64 -3.39
CA LEU A 570 19.09 -19.93 -3.16
C LEU A 570 19.94 -18.65 -3.23
N ALA A 571 19.67 -17.78 -4.21
CA ALA A 571 20.35 -16.50 -4.35
C ALA A 571 20.09 -15.56 -3.16
N CYS A 572 18.85 -15.47 -2.68
CA CYS A 572 18.54 -14.69 -1.48
C CYS A 572 19.22 -15.26 -0.23
N ALA A 573 19.26 -16.59 -0.06
CA ALA A 573 19.87 -17.24 1.10
C ALA A 573 21.39 -16.99 1.15
N LEU A 574 22.08 -17.20 0.02
CA LEU A 574 23.51 -16.90 -0.08
C LEU A 574 23.79 -15.41 0.08
N CYS A 575 22.93 -14.52 -0.42
CA CYS A 575 23.06 -13.09 -0.18
C CYS A 575 22.99 -12.74 1.31
N LEU A 576 22.02 -13.28 2.06
CA LEU A 576 21.89 -13.03 3.49
C LEU A 576 23.11 -13.56 4.25
N ILE A 577 23.53 -14.79 3.97
CA ILE A 577 24.71 -15.40 4.61
C ILE A 577 25.98 -14.61 4.27
N SER A 578 26.12 -14.16 3.01
CA SER A 578 27.22 -13.27 2.60
C SER A 578 27.19 -11.94 3.32
N GLY A 579 25.99 -11.48 3.69
CA GLY A 579 25.74 -10.28 4.45
C GLY A 579 26.00 -10.43 5.95
N GLY A 580 26.25 -11.64 6.45
CA GLY A 580 26.56 -11.93 7.86
C GLY A 580 25.42 -12.56 8.67
N PHE A 581 24.30 -12.96 8.04
CA PHE A 581 23.27 -13.73 8.75
C PHE A 581 23.81 -15.10 9.16
N ASP A 582 23.60 -15.48 10.42
CA ASP A 582 24.07 -16.73 11.00
C ASP A 582 23.21 -17.92 10.53
N PRO A 583 23.75 -18.86 9.73
CA PRO A 583 23.02 -20.04 9.29
C PRO A 583 22.73 -21.06 10.41
N SER A 584 23.40 -20.94 11.56
CA SER A 584 23.21 -21.78 12.75
C SER A 584 22.21 -21.20 13.76
N GLU A 585 21.67 -20.01 13.49
CA GLU A 585 20.65 -19.39 14.32
C GLU A 585 19.41 -20.30 14.40
N LYS A 586 18.93 -20.51 15.63
CA LYS A 586 17.74 -21.32 15.91
C LYS A 586 16.51 -20.46 16.18
N ALA A 587 15.38 -20.89 15.67
CA ALA A 587 14.07 -20.32 16.00
C ALA A 587 13.16 -21.39 16.61
N GLU A 588 12.24 -20.94 17.46
CA GLU A 588 11.21 -21.79 18.06
C GLU A 588 10.07 -21.99 17.06
N VAL A 589 9.99 -23.20 16.52
CA VAL A 589 9.15 -23.52 15.36
C VAL A 589 8.24 -24.70 15.66
N SER A 590 6.95 -24.55 15.35
CA SER A 590 6.02 -25.67 15.20
C SER A 590 5.69 -25.83 13.72
N VAL A 591 6.21 -26.89 13.10
CA VAL A 591 5.98 -27.17 11.66
C VAL A 591 4.48 -27.40 11.40
N THR A 592 3.77 -28.03 12.33
CA THR A 592 2.31 -28.25 12.19
C THR A 592 1.55 -26.92 12.18
N ALA A 593 1.89 -25.99 13.07
CA ALA A 593 1.24 -24.68 13.17
C ALA A 593 1.57 -23.77 11.97
N LEU A 594 2.81 -23.81 11.47
CA LEU A 594 3.20 -23.07 10.26
C LEU A 594 2.39 -23.52 9.04
N LEU A 595 2.18 -24.82 8.92
CA LEU A 595 1.53 -25.43 7.77
C LEU A 595 0.01 -25.60 7.94
N SER A 596 -0.54 -25.04 9.01
CA SER A 596 -1.98 -25.10 9.34
C SER A 596 -2.52 -26.53 9.40
N LEU A 597 -1.67 -27.48 9.83
CA LEU A 597 -2.08 -28.85 10.10
C LEU A 597 -2.89 -28.89 11.42
N PRO A 598 -3.75 -29.91 11.61
CA PRO A 598 -4.50 -30.07 12.85
C PRO A 598 -3.55 -30.01 14.05
N PRO A 599 -3.82 -29.16 15.06
CA PRO A 599 -2.92 -29.00 16.19
C PRO A 599 -2.83 -30.32 16.95
N LEU A 600 -1.62 -30.66 17.38
CA LEU A 600 -1.43 -31.69 18.39
C LEU A 600 -2.02 -31.18 19.72
N ILE A 601 -2.51 -32.11 20.54
CA ILE A 601 -3.08 -31.80 21.86
C ILE A 601 -1.99 -31.26 22.81
N GLU A 602 -0.73 -31.52 22.49
CA GLU A 602 0.47 -31.19 23.26
C GLU A 602 1.35 -30.19 22.51
N CYS A 603 2.17 -29.46 23.26
CA CYS A 603 3.22 -28.59 22.75
C CYS A 603 4.20 -29.34 21.81
N ASP A 604 4.28 -28.91 20.54
CA ASP A 604 5.07 -29.56 19.49
C ASP A 604 6.12 -28.66 18.83
N HIS A 605 6.38 -27.48 19.41
CA HIS A 605 7.44 -26.62 18.89
C HIS A 605 8.81 -27.09 19.37
N GLU A 606 9.81 -26.89 18.50
CA GLU A 606 11.21 -27.23 18.73
C GLU A 606 12.13 -26.11 18.22
N GLU A 607 13.34 -26.05 18.74
CA GLU A 607 14.37 -25.12 18.26
C GLU A 607 15.04 -25.69 17.01
N LEU A 608 14.71 -25.12 15.86
CA LEU A 608 15.21 -25.54 14.54
C LEU A 608 16.10 -24.45 13.96
N THR A 609 17.13 -24.84 13.21
CA THR A 609 17.78 -23.94 12.25
C THR A 609 16.97 -23.86 10.95
N ALA A 610 17.34 -22.93 10.06
CA ALA A 610 16.70 -22.83 8.75
C ALA A 610 16.90 -24.11 7.92
N ALA A 611 18.06 -24.79 8.06
CA ALA A 611 18.32 -26.08 7.43
C ALA A 611 17.42 -27.18 8.03
N ASP A 612 17.32 -27.26 9.37
CA ASP A 612 16.46 -28.25 10.03
C ASP A 612 14.98 -28.07 9.62
N LEU A 613 14.49 -26.83 9.56
CA LEU A 613 13.13 -26.54 9.10
C LEU A 613 12.90 -27.02 7.65
N ALA A 614 13.86 -26.75 6.75
CA ALA A 614 13.76 -27.17 5.36
C ALA A 614 13.77 -28.70 5.20
N GLU A 615 14.56 -29.41 6.02
CA GLU A 615 14.58 -30.87 6.08
C GLU A 615 13.25 -31.42 6.61
N ASN A 616 12.73 -30.89 7.71
CA ASN A 616 11.46 -31.33 8.31
C ASN A 616 10.29 -31.18 7.33
N ILE A 617 10.23 -30.07 6.59
CA ILE A 617 9.22 -29.83 5.56
C ILE A 617 9.32 -30.86 4.41
N MET A 618 10.54 -31.25 4.02
CA MET A 618 10.78 -32.17 2.90
C MET A 618 10.20 -33.57 3.12
N VAL A 619 10.13 -34.04 4.37
CA VAL A 619 9.62 -35.37 4.74
C VAL A 619 8.09 -35.46 4.65
N MET A 620 7.42 -34.32 4.47
CA MET A 620 5.96 -34.28 4.46
C MET A 620 5.34 -34.89 3.21
N THR A 621 4.15 -35.46 3.37
CA THR A 621 3.39 -36.06 2.26
C THR A 621 3.10 -35.07 1.13
N ALA A 622 2.85 -33.80 1.45
CA ALA A 622 2.63 -32.75 0.46
C ALA A 622 3.82 -32.52 -0.50
N PHE A 623 5.05 -32.91 -0.09
CA PHE A 623 6.25 -32.81 -0.93
C PHE A 623 6.39 -33.97 -1.93
N GLN A 624 5.68 -35.08 -1.72
CA GLN A 624 5.78 -36.25 -2.60
C GLN A 624 5.23 -35.98 -4.00
N ASP A 625 4.24 -35.10 -4.13
CA ASP A 625 3.57 -34.79 -5.40
C ASP A 625 4.20 -33.59 -6.14
N LEU A 626 5.25 -32.97 -5.60
CA LEU A 626 5.89 -31.81 -6.23
C LEU A 626 6.63 -32.17 -7.52
N ALA A 627 6.69 -31.19 -8.43
CA ALA A 627 7.41 -31.30 -9.69
C ALA A 627 8.90 -31.61 -9.44
N PRO A 628 9.56 -32.40 -10.31
CA PRO A 628 10.97 -32.78 -10.14
C PRO A 628 11.91 -31.59 -9.98
N ARG A 629 11.67 -30.50 -10.72
CA ARG A 629 12.51 -29.28 -10.65
C ARG A 629 12.46 -28.61 -9.28
N ILE A 630 11.27 -28.50 -8.68
CA ILE A 630 11.10 -28.01 -7.32
C ILE A 630 11.82 -28.89 -6.32
N LYS A 631 11.72 -30.22 -6.46
CA LYS A 631 12.42 -31.16 -5.56
C LYS A 631 13.93 -31.00 -5.65
N THR A 632 14.47 -30.88 -6.87
CA THR A 632 15.89 -30.55 -7.08
C THR A 632 16.25 -29.22 -6.43
N GLY A 633 15.46 -28.18 -6.67
CA GLY A 633 15.66 -26.87 -6.06
C GLY A 633 15.67 -26.90 -4.53
N TRP A 634 14.73 -27.63 -3.94
CA TRP A 634 14.60 -27.80 -2.50
C TRP A 634 15.81 -28.54 -1.93
N ALA A 635 16.20 -29.66 -2.54
CA ALA A 635 17.38 -30.42 -2.13
C ALA A 635 18.66 -29.58 -2.19
N VAL A 636 18.83 -28.74 -3.22
CA VAL A 636 19.95 -27.81 -3.33
C VAL A 636 19.91 -26.76 -2.23
N LEU A 637 18.76 -26.10 -2.02
CA LEU A 637 18.61 -25.08 -0.98
C LEU A 637 18.95 -25.66 0.40
N THR A 638 18.34 -26.78 0.77
CA THR A 638 18.57 -27.46 2.04
C THR A 638 20.02 -27.89 2.21
N GLY A 639 20.61 -28.52 1.18
CA GLY A 639 22.00 -28.97 1.24
C GLY A 639 23.02 -27.82 1.33
N VAL A 640 22.76 -26.69 0.67
CA VAL A 640 23.60 -25.48 0.78
C VAL A 640 23.46 -24.86 2.17
N LEU A 641 22.23 -24.69 2.69
CA LEU A 641 22.01 -24.19 4.05
C LEU A 641 22.74 -25.03 5.10
N ARG A 642 22.63 -26.37 5.01
CA ARG A 642 23.31 -27.30 5.91
C ARG A 642 24.83 -27.19 5.83
N ARG A 643 25.40 -27.05 4.62
CA ARG A 643 26.85 -26.84 4.46
C ARG A 643 27.30 -25.50 5.04
N CYS A 644 26.53 -24.44 4.82
CA CYS A 644 26.80 -23.12 5.43
C CYS A 644 26.79 -23.20 6.96
N GLU A 645 25.80 -23.85 7.56
CA GLU A 645 25.70 -24.07 9.01
C GLU A 645 26.90 -24.84 9.55
N VAL A 646 27.22 -26.00 8.99
CA VAL A 646 28.36 -26.83 9.43
C VAL A 646 29.68 -26.06 9.32
N ALA A 647 29.90 -25.36 8.21
CA ALA A 647 31.10 -24.56 8.00
C ALA A 647 31.17 -23.35 8.96
N HIS A 648 30.04 -22.76 9.32
CA HIS A 648 29.98 -21.66 10.28
C HIS A 648 30.34 -22.12 11.69
N ILE A 649 29.75 -23.22 12.17
CA ILE A 649 30.03 -23.81 13.49
C ILE A 649 31.51 -24.23 13.60
N GLN A 650 32.05 -24.80 12.52
CA GLN A 650 33.48 -25.13 12.46
C GLN A 650 34.35 -23.88 12.56
N GLY A 651 34.02 -22.82 11.81
CA GLY A 651 34.73 -21.54 11.86
C GLY A 651 34.75 -20.92 13.26
N GLN A 652 33.61 -20.88 13.94
CA GLN A 652 33.52 -20.38 15.33
C GLN A 652 34.42 -21.19 16.28
N SER A 653 34.44 -22.52 16.13
CA SER A 653 35.26 -23.41 16.96
C SER A 653 36.77 -23.20 16.76
N ASP A 654 37.17 -22.89 15.53
CA ASP A 654 38.56 -22.62 15.16
C ASP A 654 39.00 -21.24 15.65
N GLU A 655 38.13 -20.23 15.59
CA GLU A 655 38.37 -18.89 16.15
C GLU A 655 38.55 -18.93 17.67
N ASP A 656 37.67 -19.62 18.38
CA ASP A 656 37.73 -19.80 19.84
C ASP A 656 39.03 -20.49 20.31
N GLN A 657 39.56 -21.41 19.50
CA GLN A 657 40.84 -22.09 19.77
C GLN A 657 42.06 -21.23 19.44
N SER A 658 41.94 -20.30 18.48
CA SER A 658 43.03 -19.46 17.99
C SER A 658 43.34 -18.24 18.88
N HIS A 659 42.49 -17.92 19.86
CA HIS A 659 42.68 -16.82 20.82
C HIS A 659 43.90 -16.95 21.77
N VAL A 660 44.76 -17.97 21.61
CA VAL A 660 46.04 -18.13 22.34
C VAL A 660 47.25 -17.61 21.54
N GLY A 661 47.07 -17.07 20.33
CA GLY A 661 48.16 -16.42 19.61
C GLY A 661 47.69 -15.49 18.51
N HIS A 662 47.86 -14.18 18.71
CA HIS A 662 47.95 -13.22 17.60
C HIS A 662 49.18 -13.58 16.76
N ALA A 663 49.01 -14.53 15.84
CA ALA A 663 50.03 -14.93 14.88
C ALA A 663 49.48 -14.68 13.47
N GLU A 664 49.97 -13.58 12.88
CA GLU A 664 50.23 -13.44 11.44
C GLU A 664 49.20 -14.15 10.52
N ARG A 665 48.06 -13.51 10.24
CA ARG A 665 47.30 -13.79 9.01
C ARG A 665 48.28 -13.52 7.86
N GLN A 666 48.85 -14.58 7.28
CA GLN A 666 49.75 -14.51 6.13
C GLN A 666 49.12 -13.64 5.04
N THR A 667 49.75 -12.51 4.79
CA THR A 667 49.40 -11.53 3.77
C THR A 667 49.74 -12.06 2.36
N ASP A 668 48.91 -11.63 1.40
CA ASP A 668 49.21 -11.34 -0.01
C ASP A 668 49.01 -12.36 -1.14
N ALA A 669 48.57 -13.61 -0.91
CA ALA A 669 48.33 -14.55 -2.03
C ALA A 669 46.88 -15.03 -2.24
N ASN A 670 45.95 -14.73 -1.32
CA ASN A 670 44.58 -15.27 -1.33
C ASN A 670 43.48 -14.19 -1.18
N THR A 671 43.81 -12.90 -1.22
CA THR A 671 42.85 -11.81 -1.00
C THR A 671 41.85 -11.66 -2.14
N PHE A 672 42.26 -12.01 -3.36
CA PHE A 672 41.45 -11.92 -4.57
C PHE A 672 41.51 -13.20 -5.41
N MET A 673 40.41 -13.54 -6.07
CA MET A 673 40.21 -14.72 -6.90
C MET A 673 39.61 -14.32 -8.26
N GLY A 674 39.74 -15.14 -9.30
CA GLY A 674 39.11 -14.90 -10.62
C GLY A 674 40.11 -14.92 -11.78
N CYS A 675 39.60 -14.67 -12.99
CA CYS A 675 40.39 -14.76 -14.23
C CYS A 675 41.04 -13.44 -14.67
N THR A 676 40.74 -12.33 -14.01
CA THR A 676 41.30 -11.00 -14.29
C THR A 676 42.07 -10.45 -13.09
N GLU A 677 42.86 -9.41 -13.31
CA GLU A 677 43.45 -8.62 -12.23
C GLU A 677 42.36 -7.83 -11.47
N PRO A 678 42.48 -7.65 -10.13
CA PRO A 678 41.54 -6.85 -9.35
C PRO A 678 41.60 -5.38 -9.77
N ARG A 679 40.42 -4.75 -9.85
CA ARG A 679 40.32 -3.30 -10.09
C ARG A 679 40.95 -2.54 -8.93
N ARG A 680 41.57 -1.40 -9.22
CA ARG A 680 42.26 -0.58 -8.20
C ARG A 680 41.32 -0.17 -7.06
N SER A 681 40.06 0.15 -7.36
CA SER A 681 39.02 0.46 -6.38
C SER A 681 38.66 -0.72 -5.47
N MET A 682 38.82 -1.97 -5.94
CA MET A 682 38.57 -3.16 -5.13
C MET A 682 39.65 -3.36 -4.08
N LEU A 683 40.89 -3.00 -4.41
CA LEU A 683 42.02 -3.00 -3.48
C LEU A 683 41.81 -2.01 -2.33
N PHE A 684 41.13 -0.88 -2.56
CA PHE A 684 40.93 0.15 -1.52
C PHE A 684 39.74 -0.10 -0.61
N ASN A 685 38.67 -0.74 -1.10
CA ASN A 685 37.40 -0.82 -0.38
C ASN A 685 37.22 -2.09 0.47
N HIS A 686 38.12 -3.08 0.33
CA HIS A 686 38.04 -4.37 1.03
C HIS A 686 39.23 -4.65 1.96
N ASP A 687 40.14 -3.68 2.16
CA ASP A 687 41.38 -3.89 2.93
C ASP A 687 41.21 -3.66 4.46
N ASP A 688 40.15 -2.98 4.93
CA ASP A 688 40.07 -2.55 6.34
C ASP A 688 38.79 -2.90 7.15
N ASP A 689 37.61 -3.21 6.56
CA ASP A 689 36.33 -3.21 7.33
C ASP A 689 35.36 -4.41 7.12
N PHE A 690 35.67 -5.41 6.27
CA PHE A 690 34.75 -6.55 6.05
C PHE A 690 35.42 -7.90 6.34
N ASP A 691 35.09 -8.48 7.50
CA ASP A 691 35.42 -9.88 7.74
C ASP A 691 34.54 -10.77 6.84
N PRO A 692 35.16 -11.63 6.01
CA PRO A 692 34.42 -12.55 5.17
C PRO A 692 33.57 -13.50 6.04
N PRO A 693 32.38 -13.92 5.58
CA PRO A 693 31.56 -14.87 6.32
C PRO A 693 32.34 -16.14 6.67
N LEU A 694 32.32 -16.55 7.95
CA LEU A 694 33.08 -17.70 8.44
C LEU A 694 32.89 -18.95 7.57
N CYS A 695 31.66 -19.22 7.15
CA CYS A 695 31.36 -20.37 6.31
C CYS A 695 32.06 -20.33 4.93
N PHE A 696 32.29 -19.14 4.35
CA PHE A 696 32.99 -18.99 3.07
C PHE A 696 34.50 -19.08 3.25
N VAL A 697 35.02 -18.65 4.40
CA VAL A 697 36.44 -18.83 4.76
C VAL A 697 36.76 -20.31 4.94
N VAL A 698 35.95 -21.02 5.73
CA VAL A 698 36.11 -22.45 6.01
C VAL A 698 35.88 -23.29 4.75
N GLN A 699 34.86 -22.96 3.97
CA GLN A 699 34.52 -23.68 2.75
C GLN A 699 34.45 -22.74 1.53
N LYS A 700 35.63 -22.44 0.96
CA LYS A 700 35.79 -21.55 -0.21
C LYS A 700 34.85 -21.85 -1.39
N ARG A 701 34.46 -23.12 -1.58
CA ARG A 701 33.53 -23.53 -2.64
C ARG A 701 32.10 -22.99 -2.45
N LEU A 702 31.65 -22.77 -1.21
CA LEU A 702 30.39 -22.08 -0.94
C LEU A 702 30.47 -20.61 -1.39
N GLY A 703 31.60 -19.96 -1.10
CA GLY A 703 31.86 -18.62 -1.59
C GLY A 703 31.92 -18.55 -3.12
N MET A 704 32.59 -19.49 -3.79
CA MET A 704 32.61 -19.54 -5.26
C MET A 704 31.22 -19.80 -5.88
N LEU A 705 30.37 -20.56 -5.18
CA LEU A 705 28.95 -20.70 -5.56
C LEU A 705 28.24 -19.35 -5.45
N TRP A 706 28.46 -18.59 -4.37
CA TRP A 706 27.91 -17.24 -4.22
C TRP A 706 28.38 -16.28 -5.33
N SER A 707 29.67 -16.25 -5.65
CA SER A 707 30.21 -15.52 -6.80
C SER A 707 29.48 -15.90 -8.10
N SER A 708 29.29 -17.20 -8.34
CA SER A 708 28.62 -17.70 -9.55
C SER A 708 27.13 -17.33 -9.61
N VAL A 709 26.44 -17.29 -8.47
CA VAL A 709 25.04 -16.86 -8.40
C VAL A 709 24.90 -15.38 -8.75
N GLN A 710 25.79 -14.51 -8.24
CA GLN A 710 25.80 -13.10 -8.62
C GLN A 710 26.01 -12.94 -10.14
N ALA A 711 26.98 -13.66 -10.72
CA ALA A 711 27.24 -13.65 -12.16
C ALA A 711 26.00 -14.10 -12.96
N GLU A 712 25.32 -15.16 -12.55
CA GLU A 712 24.10 -15.66 -13.20
C GLU A 712 22.94 -14.64 -13.17
N VAL A 713 22.73 -14.01 -12.01
CA VAL A 713 21.70 -12.98 -11.83
C VAL A 713 22.00 -11.74 -12.68
N LEU A 714 23.27 -11.36 -12.81
CA LEU A 714 23.66 -10.16 -13.57
C LEU A 714 23.69 -10.40 -15.08
N SER A 715 23.97 -11.62 -15.55
CA SER A 715 24.29 -11.85 -16.98
C SER A 715 23.23 -12.59 -17.80
N TYR A 716 22.29 -13.29 -17.14
CA TYR A 716 21.37 -14.18 -17.86
C TYR A 716 19.90 -13.78 -17.72
N ARG A 717 19.17 -13.75 -18.84
CA ARG A 717 17.72 -13.56 -18.93
C ARG A 717 17.09 -14.56 -19.88
N ARG A 718 15.85 -14.93 -19.59
CA ARG A 718 15.04 -15.75 -20.50
C ARG A 718 14.64 -14.92 -21.73
N LEU A 719 15.18 -15.28 -22.89
CA LEU A 719 14.97 -14.52 -24.11
C LEU A 719 13.66 -14.87 -24.82
N GLU A 720 13.27 -16.14 -24.80
CA GLU A 720 12.14 -16.66 -25.57
C GLU A 720 11.29 -17.64 -24.74
N HIS A 721 10.05 -17.87 -25.19
CA HIS A 721 9.19 -18.89 -24.60
C HIS A 721 9.83 -20.28 -24.77
N GLY A 722 9.77 -21.10 -23.72
CA GLY A 722 10.41 -22.42 -23.70
C GLY A 722 11.92 -22.40 -23.41
N ALA A 723 12.61 -21.27 -23.53
CA ALA A 723 14.02 -21.16 -23.17
C ALA A 723 14.23 -21.41 -21.65
N PRO A 724 15.41 -21.93 -21.25
CA PRO A 724 15.76 -22.10 -19.84
C PRO A 724 15.73 -20.79 -19.04
N TRP A 725 15.55 -20.92 -17.73
CA TRP A 725 15.58 -19.79 -16.79
C TRP A 725 16.97 -19.51 -16.23
N THR A 726 17.85 -20.49 -16.29
CA THR A 726 19.26 -20.35 -15.94
C THR A 726 20.13 -20.61 -17.17
N SER A 727 21.32 -20.02 -17.19
CA SER A 727 22.29 -20.20 -18.25
C SER A 727 22.83 -21.65 -18.27
N PRO A 728 23.46 -22.08 -19.37
CA PRO A 728 24.21 -23.33 -19.40
C PRO A 728 25.36 -23.41 -18.37
N ASN A 729 25.77 -22.27 -17.80
CA ASN A 729 26.83 -22.19 -16.80
C ASN A 729 26.33 -22.41 -15.37
N PHE A 730 25.02 -22.54 -15.15
CA PHE A 730 24.43 -22.77 -13.84
C PHE A 730 23.37 -23.89 -13.86
N SER A 731 23.65 -24.99 -13.17
CA SER A 731 22.80 -26.20 -13.16
C SER A 731 22.45 -26.62 -11.74
N MET A 732 21.17 -26.47 -11.37
CA MET A 732 20.63 -26.95 -10.09
C MET A 732 20.71 -28.48 -9.96
N VAL A 733 20.58 -29.21 -11.07
CA VAL A 733 20.69 -30.68 -11.07
C VAL A 733 22.12 -31.11 -10.73
N THR A 734 23.12 -30.45 -11.33
CA THR A 734 24.53 -30.74 -11.05
C THR A 734 24.88 -30.43 -9.60
N LEU A 735 24.36 -29.33 -9.06
CA LEU A 735 24.52 -29.00 -7.64
C LEU A 735 23.89 -30.04 -6.72
N GLN A 736 22.68 -30.53 -7.04
CA GLN A 736 22.04 -31.59 -6.27
C GLN A 736 22.91 -32.85 -6.24
N GLU A 737 23.40 -33.31 -7.39
CA GLU A 737 24.26 -34.51 -7.48
C GLU A 737 25.55 -34.34 -6.67
N GLN A 738 26.18 -33.17 -6.72
CA GLN A 738 27.39 -32.87 -5.94
C GLN A 738 27.10 -32.87 -4.43
N LEU A 739 25.96 -32.31 -4.02
CA LEU A 739 25.54 -32.31 -2.61
C LEU A 739 25.29 -33.73 -2.09
N GLU A 740 24.55 -34.55 -2.83
CA GLU A 740 24.23 -35.94 -2.48
C GLU A 740 25.48 -36.82 -2.34
N LYS A 741 26.49 -36.60 -3.20
CA LYS A 741 27.76 -37.34 -3.17
C LYS A 741 28.78 -36.79 -2.18
N GLY A 742 28.50 -35.65 -1.53
CA GLY A 742 29.48 -34.98 -0.68
C GLY A 742 30.66 -34.36 -1.44
N GLU A 743 30.49 -34.08 -2.74
CA GLU A 743 31.53 -33.53 -3.62
C GLU A 743 31.70 -32.01 -3.44
N GLU A 744 32.77 -31.46 -4.03
CA GLU A 744 33.00 -30.02 -4.09
C GLU A 744 31.94 -29.33 -4.97
N LEU A 745 31.38 -28.22 -4.48
CA LEU A 745 30.39 -27.44 -5.22
C LEU A 745 31.08 -26.65 -6.33
N THR A 746 30.83 -27.05 -7.57
CA THR A 746 31.41 -26.38 -8.75
C THR A 746 30.35 -26.27 -9.84
N VAL A 747 30.09 -25.04 -10.29
CA VAL A 747 29.21 -24.74 -11.43
C VAL A 747 30.03 -24.28 -12.64
N GLY A 748 29.38 -24.17 -13.80
CA GLY A 748 30.02 -23.85 -15.08
C GLY A 748 30.84 -22.56 -15.06
N TYR A 749 30.40 -21.52 -14.36
CA TYR A 749 31.17 -20.28 -14.23
C TYR A 749 32.58 -20.51 -13.65
N VAL A 750 32.69 -21.35 -12.62
CA VAL A 750 33.97 -21.70 -11.99
C VAL A 750 34.73 -22.69 -12.86
N ALA A 751 34.05 -23.73 -13.37
CA ALA A 751 34.67 -24.78 -14.18
C ALA A 751 35.30 -24.24 -15.47
N HIS A 752 34.68 -23.22 -16.08
CA HIS A 752 35.16 -22.58 -17.30
C HIS A 752 35.97 -21.30 -17.04
N ASN A 753 36.25 -20.96 -15.77
CA ASN A 753 37.02 -19.78 -15.37
C ASN A 753 36.47 -18.44 -15.94
N LEU A 754 35.16 -18.25 -15.86
CA LEU A 754 34.45 -17.09 -16.44
C LEU A 754 34.30 -15.90 -15.49
N LEU A 755 34.59 -16.12 -14.19
CA LEU A 755 34.42 -15.11 -13.16
C LEU A 755 35.60 -14.16 -13.14
N LYS A 756 35.32 -12.85 -13.22
CA LYS A 756 36.32 -11.80 -13.04
C LYS A 756 36.84 -11.76 -11.60
N ALA A 757 37.85 -10.91 -11.38
CA ALA A 757 38.42 -10.66 -10.07
C ALA A 757 37.34 -10.39 -9.01
N HIS A 758 37.42 -11.04 -7.86
CA HIS A 758 36.53 -10.84 -6.72
C HIS A 758 37.28 -11.08 -5.40
N CYS A 759 36.78 -10.48 -4.33
CA CYS A 759 37.38 -10.53 -2.99
C CYS A 759 37.24 -11.92 -2.35
N ALA A 760 38.01 -12.19 -1.29
CA ALA A 760 37.87 -13.34 -0.40
C ALA A 760 36.48 -13.42 0.29
N CYS A 761 35.73 -12.31 0.38
CA CYS A 761 34.32 -12.32 0.77
C CYS A 761 33.38 -12.80 -0.35
N HIS A 762 33.94 -13.11 -1.53
CA HIS A 762 33.24 -13.57 -2.72
C HIS A 762 32.28 -12.55 -3.36
N SER A 763 32.59 -11.26 -3.21
CA SER A 763 31.91 -10.13 -3.88
C SER A 763 32.79 -9.51 -4.97
N TYR A 764 32.16 -9.05 -6.06
CA TYR A 764 32.79 -8.42 -7.22
C TYR A 764 32.89 -6.89 -7.14
N GLY A 765 32.13 -6.28 -6.22
CA GLY A 765 31.89 -4.84 -6.23
C GLY A 765 32.88 -4.03 -5.41
N THR A 766 33.09 -2.79 -5.86
CA THR A 766 33.78 -1.72 -5.14
C THR A 766 32.77 -0.83 -4.42
N TYR A 767 31.57 -0.70 -4.97
CA TYR A 767 30.43 0.05 -4.44
C TYR A 767 29.16 -0.80 -4.60
N MET A 768 28.25 -0.69 -3.63
CA MET A 768 26.97 -1.40 -3.54
C MET A 768 26.06 -1.14 -4.75
N PRO A 769 25.39 -2.12 -5.41
CA PRO A 769 25.66 -3.55 -5.64
C PRO A 769 26.53 -3.84 -6.90
N PRO A 770 27.09 -5.06 -7.06
CA PRO A 770 27.99 -5.38 -8.17
C PRO A 770 27.33 -5.22 -9.55
N LEU A 771 28.11 -4.74 -10.50
CA LEU A 771 27.68 -4.55 -11.88
C LEU A 771 28.02 -5.77 -12.74
N LEU A 772 27.37 -5.89 -13.90
CA LEU A 772 27.66 -6.96 -14.87
C LEU A 772 29.16 -7.03 -15.20
N ASP A 773 29.75 -5.87 -15.48
CA ASP A 773 31.15 -5.74 -15.86
C ASP A 773 32.14 -6.02 -14.72
N ASP A 774 31.66 -6.03 -13.47
CA ASP A 774 32.47 -6.47 -12.32
C ASP A 774 32.49 -8.01 -12.23
N ALA A 775 31.38 -8.67 -12.58
CA ALA A 775 31.20 -10.11 -12.37
C ALA A 775 31.81 -10.97 -13.50
N ILE A 776 31.55 -10.60 -14.75
CA ILE A 776 31.97 -11.37 -15.93
C ILE A 776 32.30 -10.44 -17.11
N ASP A 777 32.82 -11.00 -18.20
CA ASP A 777 32.89 -10.31 -19.48
C ASP A 777 31.46 -10.03 -20.01
N PRO A 778 31.08 -8.76 -20.27
CA PRO A 778 29.76 -8.42 -20.80
C PRO A 778 29.39 -9.13 -22.10
N ASP A 779 30.38 -9.50 -22.94
CA ASP A 779 30.14 -10.22 -24.20
C ASP A 779 29.60 -11.65 -23.99
N LEU A 780 29.69 -12.18 -22.77
CA LEU A 780 29.12 -13.48 -22.39
C LEU A 780 27.66 -13.37 -21.91
N ALA A 781 27.17 -12.16 -21.66
CA ALA A 781 25.83 -11.91 -21.18
C ALA A 781 24.80 -11.93 -22.32
N ASN A 782 23.55 -12.24 -22.02
CA ASN A 782 22.47 -12.23 -23.01
C ASN A 782 21.46 -11.10 -22.76
N LEU A 783 21.97 -9.92 -22.40
CA LEU A 783 21.13 -8.79 -21.97
C LEU A 783 20.80 -7.79 -23.09
N ASP A 784 21.44 -7.92 -24.26
CA ASP A 784 21.37 -6.97 -25.37
C ASP A 784 20.07 -7.10 -26.20
N VAL A 785 18.93 -7.00 -25.52
CA VAL A 785 17.61 -6.88 -26.13
C VAL A 785 17.07 -5.49 -25.85
N TRP A 786 17.39 -4.54 -26.72
CA TRP A 786 17.11 -3.11 -26.56
C TRP A 786 15.66 -2.77 -26.20
N ASP A 787 14.69 -3.52 -26.72
CA ASP A 787 13.26 -3.29 -26.44
C ASP A 787 12.83 -3.73 -25.01
N ARG A 788 13.68 -4.47 -24.29
CA ARG A 788 13.42 -5.01 -22.95
C ARG A 788 14.45 -4.61 -21.89
N ALA A 789 15.60 -4.09 -22.33
CA ALA A 789 16.68 -3.62 -21.47
C ALA A 789 16.56 -2.11 -21.23
N THR A 790 16.61 -1.70 -19.96
CA THR A 790 16.83 -0.31 -19.57
C THR A 790 18.23 -0.21 -18.97
N TYR A 791 19.03 0.73 -19.45
CA TYR A 791 20.31 1.04 -18.85
C TYR A 791 20.14 2.27 -17.98
N GLY A 792 20.70 2.25 -16.78
CA GLY A 792 20.81 3.50 -16.05
C GLY A 792 21.84 3.46 -14.94
N VAL A 793 22.29 4.66 -14.64
CA VAL A 793 23.39 4.91 -13.73
C VAL A 793 22.96 4.51 -12.31
N LEU A 794 23.82 3.77 -11.63
CA LEU A 794 23.69 3.61 -10.19
C LEU A 794 24.04 4.97 -9.56
N ILE A 795 23.06 5.66 -8.99
CA ILE A 795 23.22 7.01 -8.45
C ILE A 795 24.27 6.96 -7.34
N GLU A 796 25.43 7.57 -7.58
CA GLU A 796 26.46 7.73 -6.54
C GLU A 796 25.95 8.72 -5.47
N PRO A 797 26.12 8.41 -4.17
CA PRO A 797 25.73 9.31 -3.08
C PRO A 797 26.58 10.59 -2.98
#